data_AF-A0A0P1ELK4-F1
#
_entry.id   AF-A0A0P1ELK4-F1
#
_cell.length_a   1.000
_cell.length_b   1.000
_cell.length_c   1.000
_cell.angle_alpha   90.00
_cell.angle_beta   90.00
_cell.angle_gamma   90.00
#
_symmetry.space_group_name_H-M   'P 1'
#
loop_
_entity.id
_entity.type
_entity.pdbx_description
1 polymer ?
#
loop_
_entity_poly.entity_id
_entity_poly.type
_entity_poly.pdbx_seq_one_letter_code
_entity_poly.pdbx_strand_id
1 'polypeptide(L)'
;MNFLNHKITFPSFVARTVKQFNRKVISRLLYSLSKNDILFSQRRRDRFYSSAQKRDPKRIGIEANRLKFCHGVQNPVHENWDFEEEKKFLSRLRKGGPSVADMTVSVIMPTYNRAQLLPAAIGSLLRQSHANWELIIVDDGSDDNTAEIVDVVGDKRIRFFKKTERGGVSAARNTGLAQVRNEWVFFLDSDNAWRSGYLETMLRFLITHDLQAAYCGIALIDKEESSTRYLYESFSLTSCIRRNTIDLNAFCMHRNFAHFKFDESIRRLVDWDLILRLASKTPILGAPYIGVDYSNDSRIDRITNSEYAHSSDYRNLVCDIQLEATRRLYKGRNEAIKHQRRRIAVVFHVYYAEYVDEFLYQLKNIPKPFDLIVTTPLQEDNPVIAQIKSWHPDAVVLLYPNLGRDIGPFLDIIPTLLNYDLVCKLHTKRNVDPWGSAWRDIMKDGVLASEELVRSILSSFDDPSVQAVGSKETYKMWKAATSGQTERSLRDLISDLSISENLSQPWGYFAGSMFWIRPSLLAEISAYLFETPVYQVHTTNDGQVEHALERAIGLSMASDPASKVGLVDPESHEIEIAPFAKGSKEPMHETLDRIAEGMGILLPVEQRGEAAQISIKIPAPKQQKQQWGDYHYAEALAKSCRQLGCEVAIDFLEEWGNKRTGDSVLLCIRGLSRFEPSSDQLNILWVISHPDQVSFEEMEQYDLVYVASLSYANFLQPIVQTTVKPLLQATDTDRFSQSVKAAPNDPNILFVGNSRNEYRPIVRWAVEADVDVGVYGTLWDQFLPAHMIKGENISNAELPSFYKGAAVVLNDHWQSMREFGFVSNRIFDVLACGGRLISDEVPAVSYTLGSGIQQVTGPDELKEAVSKSATNTNELSELVRNDYSFDKRAQVILGDVSTLRQHSYVRNPAPAVLRKRALRVNGIVRQDGTYPQSSAFIRLYCPLTSESAFEEVEFSLIPAREAEASGDVAIVQRTAFDTEKQADEFIRSCKSSGTRLIMDNDDDFRLIDERHAEFEFYKPKIAAFETVMNAAERVWVSTDVLAQRYAEVNPTVLENCIDPRLWRNYRSEFALGSGPLRLVYAGTRTHDSDFAMIFSALETLASRYDFSLTLIGVTSNAPKRPWLKVVAPDSSQGSYPRFVRWLRELGQFAIGLAPLEDSAFNSAKSDLKVLDYGALGIAPVVSKVVSYRSTIETHECGILAENTQVGWVAALSGLFDDRTKLNTIRDAARTYCYNERTVKRLYEKQRNSLFDL
;
A
#
# COMPACT_ATOMS: atom_id res chain seq x y z
N MET A 1 37.52 4.01 -66.15
CA MET A 1 37.28 3.71 -67.59
C MET A 1 35.84 4.09 -67.92
N ASN A 2 35.57 4.55 -69.15
CA ASN A 2 34.27 4.60 -69.84
C ASN A 2 33.05 5.04 -68.98
N PHE A 3 32.67 6.32 -68.84
CA PHE A 3 32.56 7.46 -69.79
C PHE A 3 31.30 7.37 -70.69
N LEU A 4 30.61 8.51 -70.90
CA LEU A 4 29.34 8.72 -71.63
C LEU A 4 28.10 8.20 -70.86
N ASN A 5 26.93 8.85 -70.82
CA ASN A 5 26.47 10.24 -71.13
C ASN A 5 25.01 10.36 -70.58
N HIS A 6 24.29 11.48 -70.44
CA HIS A 6 24.41 12.95 -70.63
C HIS A 6 23.23 13.58 -69.81
N LYS A 7 22.98 14.88 -69.55
CA LYS A 7 23.61 16.20 -69.81
C LYS A 7 22.99 17.24 -68.83
N ILE A 8 23.47 18.50 -68.87
CA ILE A 8 22.86 19.74 -68.33
C ILE A 8 23.01 19.93 -66.80
N THR A 9 23.20 21.20 -66.41
CA THR A 9 23.76 21.69 -65.13
C THR A 9 23.15 23.04 -64.72
N PHE A 10 23.59 23.56 -63.57
CA PHE A 10 23.36 24.90 -62.97
C PHE A 10 22.06 25.14 -62.17
N PRO A 11 22.05 26.09 -61.20
CA PRO A 11 23.18 26.75 -60.53
C PRO A 11 23.29 26.48 -59.02
N SER A 12 24.39 26.91 -58.41
CA SER A 12 24.73 26.71 -57.01
C SER A 12 24.04 27.68 -56.04
N PHE A 13 22.99 27.23 -55.33
CA PHE A 13 22.48 27.93 -54.14
C PHE A 13 22.11 27.02 -52.96
N VAL A 14 21.83 25.73 -53.19
CA VAL A 14 21.27 24.80 -52.19
C VAL A 14 22.32 24.21 -51.22
N ALA A 15 23.61 24.45 -51.45
CA ALA A 15 24.73 23.87 -50.71
C ALA A 15 24.86 24.29 -49.22
N ARG A 16 23.95 25.11 -48.69
CA ARG A 16 23.88 25.47 -47.26
C ARG A 16 22.60 25.02 -46.53
N THR A 17 21.59 24.49 -47.21
CA THR A 17 20.26 24.26 -46.59
C THR A 17 19.83 22.79 -46.48
N VAL A 18 20.54 21.85 -47.14
CA VAL A 18 20.16 20.42 -47.16
C VAL A 18 20.84 19.58 -46.04
N LYS A 19 21.53 20.23 -45.09
CA LYS A 19 22.20 19.53 -43.96
C LYS A 19 21.28 19.21 -42.77
N GLN A 20 19.96 19.40 -42.90
CA GLN A 20 19.03 19.37 -41.76
C GLN A 20 17.68 18.65 -41.99
N PHE A 21 17.55 17.81 -43.04
CA PHE A 21 16.36 16.94 -43.19
C PHE A 21 16.70 15.45 -43.15
N ASN A 22 15.78 14.68 -42.54
CA ASN A 22 16.11 13.39 -41.92
C ASN A 22 15.78 12.18 -42.82
N ARG A 23 16.75 11.28 -43.02
CA ARG A 23 16.60 10.03 -43.79
C ARG A 23 15.39 9.17 -43.37
N LYS A 24 14.93 9.27 -42.11
CA LYS A 24 13.76 8.54 -41.58
C LYS A 24 12.47 8.75 -42.40
N VAL A 25 12.26 9.94 -42.98
CA VAL A 25 11.00 10.27 -43.69
C VAL A 25 10.89 9.46 -44.99
N ILE A 26 11.95 9.41 -45.79
CA ILE A 26 11.97 8.68 -47.07
C ILE A 26 11.84 7.17 -46.85
N SER A 27 12.40 6.62 -45.76
CA SER A 27 12.20 5.20 -45.41
C SER A 27 10.77 4.86 -44.98
N ARG A 28 9.99 5.81 -44.43
CA ARG A 28 8.58 5.57 -44.08
C ARG A 28 7.68 5.57 -45.33
N LEU A 29 7.88 6.52 -46.26
CA LEU A 29 7.08 6.58 -47.50
C LEU A 29 7.21 5.33 -48.39
N LEU A 30 8.39 4.71 -48.43
CA LEU A 30 8.61 3.50 -49.24
C LEU A 30 8.09 2.21 -48.58
N TYR A 31 7.69 2.25 -47.30
CA TYR A 31 7.21 1.08 -46.57
C TYR A 31 5.67 0.91 -46.59
N SER A 32 4.91 1.96 -46.96
CA SER A 32 3.45 1.91 -47.01
C SER A 32 2.86 1.20 -48.24
N LEU A 33 3.69 0.84 -49.22
CA LEU A 33 3.27 0.33 -50.53
C LEU A 33 3.37 -1.21 -50.72
N SER A 34 3.71 -1.97 -49.67
CA SER A 34 3.66 -3.44 -49.69
C SER A 34 2.72 -3.98 -48.61
N LYS A 35 1.42 -4.02 -48.91
CA LYS A 35 0.45 -4.83 -48.15
C LYS A 35 0.63 -6.33 -48.48
N ASN A 36 0.16 -7.17 -47.56
CA ASN A 36 0.10 -8.64 -47.58
C ASN A 36 1.41 -9.37 -47.18
N ASP A 37 1.24 -10.60 -46.70
CA ASP A 37 2.25 -11.60 -46.29
C ASP A 37 3.22 -11.25 -45.15
N ILE A 38 2.70 -11.21 -43.91
CA ILE A 38 3.52 -11.23 -42.68
C ILE A 38 3.89 -12.69 -42.31
N LEU A 39 4.86 -13.26 -43.02
CA LEU A 39 5.58 -14.48 -42.62
C LEU A 39 6.97 -14.11 -42.07
N PHE A 40 7.11 -14.03 -40.75
CA PHE A 40 8.41 -13.71 -40.13
C PHE A 40 9.39 -14.88 -40.19
N SER A 41 10.36 -14.77 -41.10
CA SER A 41 11.36 -15.81 -41.37
C SER A 41 12.45 -15.90 -40.29
N GLN A 42 12.99 -17.11 -40.17
CA GLN A 42 13.91 -17.56 -39.11
C GLN A 42 15.14 -16.65 -38.95
N ARG A 43 15.67 -16.10 -40.05
CA ARG A 43 16.83 -15.19 -40.10
C ARG A 43 16.69 -13.89 -39.28
N ARG A 44 15.49 -13.53 -38.78
CA ARG A 44 15.34 -12.43 -37.80
C ARG A 44 15.71 -12.83 -36.37
N ARG A 45 15.61 -14.11 -35.98
CA ARG A 45 16.00 -14.58 -34.63
C ARG A 45 17.51 -14.48 -34.44
N ASP A 46 18.27 -15.07 -35.35
CA ASP A 46 19.73 -15.23 -35.22
C ASP A 46 20.46 -13.88 -35.07
N ARG A 47 20.03 -12.85 -35.81
CA ARG A 47 20.57 -11.48 -35.67
C ARG A 47 20.21 -10.78 -34.37
N PHE A 48 19.12 -11.16 -33.72
CA PHE A 48 18.74 -10.58 -32.43
C PHE A 48 19.67 -11.13 -31.33
N TYR A 49 19.82 -12.45 -31.26
CA TYR A 49 20.76 -13.10 -30.35
C TYR A 49 22.23 -12.68 -30.61
N SER A 50 22.66 -12.59 -31.88
CA SER A 50 24.04 -12.20 -32.22
C SER A 50 24.37 -10.72 -32.00
N SER A 51 23.39 -9.86 -31.66
CA SER A 51 23.61 -8.43 -31.39
C SER A 51 23.39 -8.05 -29.91
N ALA A 52 22.72 -8.89 -29.12
CA ALA A 52 22.57 -8.71 -27.67
C ALA A 52 23.92 -8.73 -26.92
N GLN A 53 24.88 -9.56 -27.35
CA GLN A 53 26.15 -9.76 -26.63
C GLN A 53 27.16 -8.59 -26.66
N LYS A 54 26.85 -7.43 -27.29
CA LYS A 54 27.86 -6.36 -27.50
C LYS A 54 27.37 -4.91 -27.31
N ARG A 55 26.32 -4.65 -26.50
CA ARG A 55 25.90 -3.28 -26.14
C ARG A 55 25.42 -3.13 -24.70
N ASP A 56 25.99 -2.12 -24.02
CA ASP A 56 25.61 -1.45 -22.76
C ASP A 56 24.61 -2.17 -21.82
N PRO A 57 25.04 -2.59 -20.61
CA PRO A 57 24.16 -3.18 -19.59
C PRO A 57 22.98 -2.31 -19.13
N LYS A 58 22.96 -1.00 -19.41
CA LYS A 58 21.92 -0.04 -18.99
C LYS A 58 20.51 -0.24 -19.61
N ARG A 59 20.19 -1.45 -20.09
CA ARG A 59 18.84 -1.82 -20.60
C ARG A 59 18.27 -3.13 -20.03
N ILE A 60 18.91 -3.77 -19.06
CA ILE A 60 18.43 -5.03 -18.44
C ILE A 60 17.38 -4.76 -17.33
N GLY A 61 16.50 -3.77 -17.53
CA GLY A 61 15.28 -3.60 -16.71
C GLY A 61 14.09 -4.42 -17.20
N ILE A 62 14.27 -5.15 -18.31
CA ILE A 62 13.20 -5.85 -19.06
C ILE A 62 12.96 -7.27 -18.50
N GLU A 63 13.96 -7.90 -17.87
CA GLU A 63 13.84 -9.28 -17.39
C GLU A 63 13.16 -9.36 -16.02
N ALA A 64 13.35 -8.37 -15.14
CA ALA A 64 12.71 -8.31 -13.83
C ALA A 64 11.17 -8.24 -13.90
N ASN A 65 10.59 -7.53 -14.90
CA ASN A 65 9.13 -7.46 -15.05
C ASN A 65 8.52 -8.67 -15.78
N ARG A 66 9.28 -9.41 -16.60
CA ARG A 66 8.83 -10.72 -17.12
C ARG A 66 8.50 -11.70 -15.99
N LEU A 67 9.26 -11.63 -14.90
CA LEU A 67 9.13 -12.53 -13.75
C LEU A 67 7.87 -12.30 -12.89
N LYS A 68 7.11 -11.20 -13.06
CA LYS A 68 5.94 -10.89 -12.21
C LYS A 68 4.76 -11.85 -12.40
N PHE A 69 4.52 -12.34 -13.61
CA PHE A 69 3.50 -13.38 -13.85
C PHE A 69 3.89 -14.74 -13.23
N CYS A 70 5.16 -14.89 -12.87
CA CYS A 70 5.79 -16.13 -12.45
C CYS A 70 5.97 -16.13 -10.92
N HIS A 71 4.90 -15.74 -10.21
CA HIS A 71 4.72 -16.07 -8.81
C HIS A 71 4.85 -17.58 -8.63
N GLY A 72 5.38 -18.01 -7.49
CA GLY A 72 5.65 -19.43 -7.25
C GLY A 72 4.39 -20.27 -7.42
N VAL A 73 4.40 -21.19 -8.40
CA VAL A 73 3.29 -22.11 -8.67
C VAL A 73 3.11 -23.03 -7.47
N GLN A 74 2.26 -22.61 -6.54
CA GLN A 74 1.71 -23.44 -5.50
C GLN A 74 0.47 -24.13 -6.07
N ASN A 75 0.51 -25.46 -6.09
CA ASN A 75 -0.63 -26.27 -6.45
C ASN A 75 -1.70 -26.12 -5.36
N PRO A 76 -3.01 -26.10 -5.69
CA PRO A 76 -4.08 -26.06 -4.70
C PRO A 76 -4.11 -27.40 -3.95
N VAL A 77 -3.42 -27.43 -2.81
CA VAL A 77 -3.28 -28.59 -1.94
C VAL A 77 -4.16 -28.36 -0.72
N HIS A 78 -5.28 -29.08 -0.68
CA HIS A 78 -6.30 -28.98 0.36
C HIS A 78 -5.98 -29.96 1.50
N GLU A 79 -6.23 -29.55 2.74
CA GLU A 79 -6.08 -30.44 3.91
C GLU A 79 -7.23 -31.44 4.05
N ASN A 80 -8.39 -31.12 3.46
CA ASN A 80 -9.64 -31.88 3.57
C ASN A 80 -10.20 -32.25 2.19
N TRP A 81 -11.02 -33.29 2.15
CA TRP A 81 -11.69 -33.78 0.94
C TRP A 81 -13.13 -34.18 1.23
N ASP A 82 -14.07 -33.82 0.35
CA ASP A 82 -15.49 -34.19 0.50
C ASP A 82 -15.76 -35.60 -0.04
N PHE A 83 -15.53 -36.59 0.83
CA PHE A 83 -15.82 -38.00 0.55
C PHE A 83 -17.32 -38.28 0.31
N GLU A 84 -18.26 -37.42 0.75
CA GLU A 84 -19.68 -37.62 0.50
C GLU A 84 -20.10 -37.06 -0.87
N GLU A 85 -19.57 -35.94 -1.34
CA GLU A 85 -19.73 -35.53 -2.76
C GLU A 85 -18.97 -36.46 -3.73
N GLU A 86 -17.78 -36.95 -3.41
CA GLU A 86 -17.13 -38.02 -4.21
C GLU A 86 -18.04 -39.25 -4.31
N LYS A 87 -18.58 -39.73 -3.18
CA LYS A 87 -19.50 -40.87 -3.12
C LYS A 87 -20.82 -40.62 -3.86
N LYS A 88 -21.36 -39.40 -3.83
CA LYS A 88 -22.52 -39.00 -4.66
C LYS A 88 -22.17 -38.98 -6.14
N PHE A 89 -21.02 -38.41 -6.53
CA PHE A 89 -20.50 -38.40 -7.91
C PHE A 89 -20.32 -39.82 -8.45
N LEU A 90 -19.61 -40.69 -7.73
CA LEU A 90 -19.41 -42.09 -8.11
C LEU A 90 -20.74 -42.86 -8.18
N SER A 91 -21.71 -42.56 -7.31
CA SER A 91 -23.06 -43.11 -7.36
C SER A 91 -23.87 -42.64 -8.57
N ARG A 92 -23.76 -41.36 -8.96
CA ARG A 92 -24.36 -40.80 -10.19
C ARG A 92 -23.74 -41.49 -11.43
N LEU A 93 -22.41 -41.53 -11.52
CA LEU A 93 -21.67 -42.07 -12.66
C LEU A 93 -21.90 -43.59 -12.88
N ARG A 94 -22.17 -44.34 -11.80
CA ARG A 94 -22.56 -45.77 -11.87
C ARG A 94 -24.02 -45.98 -12.24
N LYS A 95 -24.93 -45.03 -11.99
CA LYS A 95 -26.37 -45.16 -12.26
C LYS A 95 -26.72 -44.68 -13.67
N GLY A 96 -26.43 -45.54 -14.65
CA GLY A 96 -26.87 -45.34 -16.06
C GLY A 96 -25.77 -44.94 -17.03
N GLY A 97 -24.51 -44.85 -16.59
CA GLY A 97 -23.37 -44.64 -17.49
C GLY A 97 -23.17 -45.80 -18.48
N PRO A 98 -22.68 -45.54 -19.71
CA PRO A 98 -22.48 -46.56 -20.74
C PRO A 98 -21.45 -47.63 -20.32
N SER A 99 -21.44 -48.76 -21.03
CA SER A 99 -20.41 -49.80 -20.84
C SER A 99 -19.06 -49.31 -21.33
N VAL A 100 -18.01 -49.56 -20.54
CA VAL A 100 -16.61 -49.22 -20.87
C VAL A 100 -15.72 -50.45 -21.07
N ALA A 101 -16.27 -51.67 -20.92
CA ALA A 101 -15.49 -52.91 -20.86
C ALA A 101 -14.64 -53.17 -22.13
N ASP A 102 -15.19 -52.80 -23.29
CA ASP A 102 -14.53 -53.00 -24.59
C ASP A 102 -13.47 -51.93 -24.91
N MET A 103 -13.45 -50.80 -24.17
CA MET A 103 -12.46 -49.73 -24.39
C MET A 103 -11.04 -50.20 -24.04
N THR A 104 -10.08 -49.74 -24.82
CA THR A 104 -8.68 -50.18 -24.71
C THR A 104 -7.81 -49.07 -24.11
N VAL A 105 -6.96 -49.40 -23.14
CA VAL A 105 -6.05 -48.44 -22.48
C VAL A 105 -4.57 -48.79 -22.73
N SER A 106 -3.72 -47.81 -23.03
CA SER A 106 -2.26 -47.92 -22.96
C SER A 106 -1.76 -47.08 -21.79
N VAL A 107 -1.11 -47.71 -20.81
CA VAL A 107 -0.42 -47.03 -19.70
C VAL A 107 1.05 -46.88 -20.04
N ILE A 108 1.61 -45.67 -19.91
CA ILE A 108 3.04 -45.39 -20.12
C ILE A 108 3.74 -45.22 -18.77
N MET A 109 4.83 -45.96 -18.56
CA MET A 109 5.63 -45.95 -17.34
C MET A 109 7.11 -45.72 -17.65
N PRO A 110 7.68 -44.53 -17.39
CA PRO A 110 9.12 -44.31 -17.46
C PRO A 110 9.83 -44.85 -16.22
N THR A 111 11.01 -45.44 -16.41
CA THR A 111 11.88 -45.89 -15.31
C THR A 111 13.35 -45.66 -15.63
N TYR A 112 14.14 -45.44 -14.58
CA TYR A 112 15.60 -45.40 -14.59
C TYR A 112 16.09 -45.68 -13.17
N ASN A 113 16.87 -46.75 -12.96
CA ASN A 113 17.47 -47.14 -11.67
C ASN A 113 16.49 -47.17 -10.48
N ARG A 114 15.34 -47.82 -10.68
CA ARG A 114 14.19 -47.85 -9.76
C ARG A 114 13.55 -49.24 -9.63
N ALA A 115 14.33 -50.31 -9.79
CA ALA A 115 13.87 -51.70 -9.70
C ALA A 115 13.03 -51.99 -8.43
N GLN A 116 13.37 -51.36 -7.31
CA GLN A 116 12.70 -51.49 -6.01
C GLN A 116 11.31 -50.83 -5.92
N LEU A 117 10.94 -49.93 -6.83
CA LEU A 117 9.67 -49.18 -6.79
C LEU A 117 8.63 -49.77 -7.77
N LEU A 118 9.09 -50.30 -8.91
CA LEU A 118 8.26 -50.89 -9.96
C LEU A 118 7.21 -51.92 -9.47
N PRO A 119 7.48 -52.84 -8.53
CA PRO A 119 6.48 -53.82 -8.09
C PRO A 119 5.21 -53.19 -7.48
N ALA A 120 5.33 -52.04 -6.82
CA ALA A 120 4.20 -51.34 -6.23
C ALA A 120 3.32 -50.68 -7.31
N ALA A 121 3.95 -49.98 -8.25
CA ALA A 121 3.27 -49.30 -9.36
C ALA A 121 2.59 -50.31 -10.29
N ILE A 122 3.33 -51.31 -10.79
CA ILE A 122 2.81 -52.40 -11.63
C ILE A 122 1.69 -53.16 -10.89
N GLY A 123 1.88 -53.45 -9.60
CA GLY A 123 0.85 -54.07 -8.76
C GLY A 123 -0.43 -53.24 -8.64
N SER A 124 -0.36 -51.91 -8.71
CA SER A 124 -1.54 -51.03 -8.69
C SER A 124 -2.34 -51.06 -10.00
N LEU A 125 -1.67 -51.28 -11.13
CA LEU A 125 -2.30 -51.50 -12.44
C LEU A 125 -2.90 -52.91 -12.56
N LEU A 126 -2.21 -53.93 -12.05
CA LEU A 126 -2.72 -55.31 -11.96
C LEU A 126 -4.01 -55.44 -11.14
N ARG A 127 -4.30 -54.48 -10.24
CA ARG A 127 -5.52 -54.41 -9.42
C ARG A 127 -6.63 -53.51 -10.00
N GLN A 128 -6.50 -52.99 -11.23
CA GLN A 128 -7.57 -52.17 -11.83
C GLN A 128 -8.83 -53.00 -12.14
N SER A 129 -10.00 -52.42 -11.91
CA SER A 129 -11.30 -53.00 -12.25
C SER A 129 -11.51 -53.11 -13.76
N HIS A 130 -10.93 -52.18 -14.53
CA HIS A 130 -10.83 -52.30 -15.99
C HIS A 130 -9.71 -53.26 -16.36
N ALA A 131 -10.02 -54.32 -17.09
CA ALA A 131 -9.06 -55.38 -17.44
C ALA A 131 -8.33 -55.16 -18.78
N ASN A 132 -8.92 -54.35 -19.68
CA ASN A 132 -8.50 -54.20 -21.08
C ASN A 132 -7.45 -53.08 -21.24
N TRP A 133 -6.24 -53.35 -20.75
CA TRP A 133 -5.10 -52.43 -20.84
C TRP A 133 -3.81 -53.13 -21.31
N GLU A 134 -2.89 -52.34 -21.86
CA GLU A 134 -1.47 -52.67 -21.99
C GLU A 134 -0.62 -51.73 -21.12
N LEU A 135 0.50 -52.21 -20.60
CA LEU A 135 1.50 -51.40 -19.90
C LEU A 135 2.77 -51.31 -20.75
N ILE A 136 3.21 -50.10 -21.06
CA ILE A 136 4.42 -49.81 -21.82
C ILE A 136 5.45 -49.26 -20.84
N ILE A 137 6.35 -50.12 -20.38
CA ILE A 137 7.47 -49.73 -19.51
C ILE A 137 8.64 -49.32 -20.40
N VAL A 138 9.12 -48.08 -20.25
CA VAL A 138 10.30 -47.58 -20.95
C VAL A 138 11.42 -47.34 -19.94
N ASP A 139 12.44 -48.17 -20.03
CA ASP A 139 13.68 -48.06 -19.27
C ASP A 139 14.65 -47.13 -20.03
N ASP A 140 15.00 -45.99 -19.43
CA ASP A 140 15.90 -44.98 -19.99
C ASP A 140 17.40 -45.35 -19.89
N GLY A 141 17.72 -46.64 -19.76
CA GLY A 141 19.09 -47.16 -19.78
C GLY A 141 19.64 -47.49 -18.39
N SER A 142 18.82 -48.10 -17.52
CA SER A 142 19.18 -48.48 -16.15
C SER A 142 20.36 -49.44 -16.11
N ASP A 143 21.18 -49.37 -15.06
CA ASP A 143 22.25 -50.34 -14.75
C ASP A 143 21.89 -51.27 -13.57
N ASP A 144 20.70 -51.11 -12.99
CA ASP A 144 20.12 -52.02 -11.98
C ASP A 144 19.31 -53.19 -12.60
N ASN A 145 18.80 -54.06 -11.72
CA ASN A 145 18.00 -55.23 -12.06
C ASN A 145 16.57 -54.90 -12.58
N THR A 146 16.28 -53.68 -13.03
CA THR A 146 14.95 -53.25 -13.54
C THR A 146 14.38 -54.22 -14.58
N ALA A 147 15.20 -54.72 -15.51
CA ALA A 147 14.75 -55.65 -16.54
C ALA A 147 14.31 -57.01 -15.97
N GLU A 148 15.02 -57.52 -14.96
CA GLU A 148 14.70 -58.79 -14.28
C GLU A 148 13.40 -58.66 -13.48
N ILE A 149 13.21 -57.54 -12.77
CA ILE A 149 11.97 -57.27 -12.01
C ILE A 149 10.75 -57.23 -12.93
N VAL A 150 10.87 -56.71 -14.15
CA VAL A 150 9.77 -56.68 -15.12
C VAL A 150 9.49 -58.07 -15.69
N ASP A 151 10.52 -58.86 -16.01
CA ASP A 151 10.36 -60.24 -16.53
C ASP A 151 9.67 -61.16 -15.50
N VAL A 152 10.04 -61.03 -14.21
CA VAL A 152 9.44 -61.77 -13.08
C VAL A 152 7.92 -61.53 -12.92
N VAL A 153 7.36 -60.43 -13.43
CA VAL A 153 5.89 -60.20 -13.39
C VAL A 153 5.14 -61.09 -14.38
N GLY A 154 5.73 -61.44 -15.53
CA GLY A 154 5.20 -62.41 -16.49
C GLY A 154 3.86 -62.09 -17.19
N ASP A 155 3.21 -60.95 -16.91
CA ASP A 155 1.93 -60.59 -17.51
C ASP A 155 2.11 -60.13 -18.97
N LYS A 156 1.44 -60.83 -19.89
CA LYS A 156 1.52 -60.60 -21.35
C LYS A 156 0.99 -59.24 -21.82
N ARG A 157 0.31 -58.48 -20.95
CA ARG A 157 -0.09 -57.08 -21.19
C ARG A 157 1.05 -56.09 -21.00
N ILE A 158 2.15 -56.49 -20.36
CA ILE A 158 3.33 -55.66 -20.11
C ILE A 158 4.29 -55.78 -21.30
N ARG A 159 4.74 -54.63 -21.81
CA ARG A 159 5.71 -54.49 -22.89
C ARG A 159 6.89 -53.65 -22.41
N PHE A 160 8.05 -54.27 -22.29
CA PHE A 160 9.28 -53.62 -21.83
C PHE A 160 10.13 -53.11 -23.00
N PHE A 161 10.63 -51.87 -22.90
CA PHE A 161 11.50 -51.24 -23.89
C PHE A 161 12.69 -50.58 -23.20
N LYS A 162 13.88 -51.18 -23.32
CA LYS A 162 15.13 -50.59 -22.82
C LYS A 162 15.80 -49.74 -23.90
N LYS A 163 16.09 -48.48 -23.59
CA LYS A 163 16.86 -47.57 -24.43
C LYS A 163 18.36 -47.85 -24.28
N THR A 164 19.11 -47.74 -25.37
CA THR A 164 20.57 -47.89 -25.40
C THR A 164 21.32 -46.64 -24.92
N GLU A 165 20.65 -45.48 -24.92
CA GLU A 165 21.18 -44.19 -24.52
C GLU A 165 20.17 -43.49 -23.61
N ARG A 166 20.65 -42.83 -22.54
CA ARG A 166 19.84 -42.11 -21.54
C ARG A 166 19.40 -40.75 -22.12
N GLY A 167 18.09 -40.50 -22.15
CA GLY A 167 17.49 -39.31 -22.77
C GLY A 167 16.59 -38.47 -21.86
N GLY A 168 16.41 -38.90 -20.60
CA GLY A 168 15.52 -38.25 -19.65
C GLY A 168 14.05 -38.65 -19.79
N VAL A 169 13.25 -38.27 -18.79
CA VAL A 169 11.85 -38.69 -18.65
C VAL A 169 10.99 -38.32 -19.87
N SER A 170 11.21 -37.16 -20.49
CA SER A 170 10.51 -36.73 -21.71
C SER A 170 10.78 -37.67 -22.90
N ALA A 171 12.03 -38.08 -23.12
CA ALA A 171 12.39 -39.01 -24.20
C ALA A 171 11.88 -40.43 -23.93
N ALA A 172 11.88 -40.88 -22.67
CA ALA A 172 11.28 -42.15 -22.27
C ALA A 172 9.74 -42.14 -22.50
N ARG A 173 9.03 -41.10 -22.05
CA ARG A 173 7.59 -40.94 -22.29
C ARG A 173 7.26 -40.80 -23.79
N ASN A 174 8.08 -40.10 -24.57
CA ASN A 174 7.94 -40.00 -26.03
C ASN A 174 8.15 -41.35 -26.76
N THR A 175 9.07 -42.17 -26.26
CA THR A 175 9.25 -43.56 -26.73
C THR A 175 8.00 -44.39 -26.40
N GLY A 176 7.42 -44.21 -25.22
CA GLY A 176 6.16 -44.84 -24.82
C GLY A 176 4.98 -44.43 -25.71
N LEU A 177 4.80 -43.13 -25.98
CA LEU A 177 3.77 -42.60 -26.87
C LEU A 177 3.86 -43.18 -28.29
N ALA A 178 5.09 -43.39 -28.81
CA ALA A 178 5.31 -44.04 -30.11
C ALA A 178 4.95 -45.53 -30.13
N GLN A 179 4.79 -46.17 -28.96
CA GLN A 179 4.46 -47.59 -28.81
C GLN A 179 2.98 -47.84 -28.48
N VAL A 180 2.19 -46.81 -28.16
CA VAL A 180 0.75 -46.86 -27.84
C VAL A 180 -0.05 -47.49 -28.98
N ARG A 181 -0.83 -48.53 -28.65
CA ARG A 181 -1.76 -49.19 -29.59
C ARG A 181 -3.22 -48.90 -29.29
N ASN A 182 -3.55 -48.63 -28.04
CA ASN A 182 -4.90 -48.61 -27.53
C ASN A 182 -5.51 -47.19 -27.50
N GLU A 183 -6.84 -47.13 -27.45
CA GLU A 183 -7.67 -45.94 -27.63
C GLU A 183 -7.38 -44.80 -26.62
N TRP A 184 -7.12 -45.15 -25.36
CA TRP A 184 -6.90 -44.18 -24.29
C TRP A 184 -5.49 -44.29 -23.71
N VAL A 185 -4.85 -43.14 -23.48
CA VAL A 185 -3.49 -43.03 -22.96
C VAL A 185 -3.52 -42.46 -21.54
N PHE A 186 -2.89 -43.21 -20.62
CA PHE A 186 -2.68 -42.82 -19.23
C PHE A 186 -1.18 -42.92 -18.90
N PHE A 187 -0.74 -42.24 -17.84
CA PHE A 187 0.65 -42.22 -17.41
C PHE A 187 0.76 -42.67 -15.96
N LEU A 188 1.68 -43.60 -15.67
CA LEU A 188 1.94 -44.10 -14.33
C LEU A 188 3.45 -44.12 -14.09
N ASP A 189 3.94 -43.14 -13.33
CA ASP A 189 5.35 -43.07 -12.96
C ASP A 189 5.70 -44.19 -11.96
N SER A 190 6.98 -44.60 -11.99
CA SER A 190 7.49 -45.78 -11.30
C SER A 190 7.41 -45.74 -9.77
N ASP A 191 7.12 -44.59 -9.17
CA ASP A 191 6.99 -44.36 -7.72
C ASP A 191 5.58 -43.91 -7.26
N ASN A 192 4.57 -44.08 -8.13
CA ASN A 192 3.16 -43.80 -7.83
C ASN A 192 2.30 -45.07 -7.79
N ALA A 193 1.10 -44.98 -7.20
CA ALA A 193 0.12 -46.06 -7.18
C ALA A 193 -1.29 -45.55 -7.49
N TRP A 194 -2.04 -46.32 -8.28
CA TRP A 194 -3.44 -46.04 -8.59
C TRP A 194 -4.41 -46.84 -7.70
N ARG A 195 -5.55 -46.22 -7.38
CA ARG A 195 -6.69 -46.89 -6.75
C ARG A 195 -7.38 -47.80 -7.76
N SER A 196 -7.88 -48.95 -7.31
CA SER A 196 -8.40 -50.02 -8.19
C SER A 196 -9.58 -49.62 -9.08
N GLY A 197 -10.31 -48.54 -8.76
CA GLY A 197 -11.41 -48.03 -9.57
C GLY A 197 -11.02 -46.98 -10.62
N TYR A 198 -9.76 -46.55 -10.69
CA TYR A 198 -9.34 -45.36 -11.44
C TYR A 198 -9.66 -45.46 -12.94
N LEU A 199 -9.17 -46.49 -13.63
CA LEU A 199 -9.36 -46.61 -15.09
C LEU A 199 -10.85 -46.66 -15.48
N GLU A 200 -11.65 -47.51 -14.83
CA GLU A 200 -13.07 -47.64 -15.15
C GLU A 200 -13.86 -46.35 -14.86
N THR A 201 -13.54 -45.69 -13.74
CA THR A 201 -14.21 -44.43 -13.36
C THR A 201 -13.86 -43.31 -14.34
N MET A 202 -12.59 -43.20 -14.76
CA MET A 202 -12.16 -42.19 -15.72
C MET A 202 -12.76 -42.42 -17.11
N LEU A 203 -12.76 -43.67 -17.61
CA LEU A 203 -13.40 -44.02 -18.89
C LEU A 203 -14.89 -43.70 -18.88
N ARG A 204 -15.61 -44.00 -17.80
CA ARG A 204 -17.02 -43.62 -17.65
C ARG A 204 -17.20 -42.11 -17.67
N PHE A 205 -16.35 -41.36 -16.96
CA PHE A 205 -16.41 -39.91 -16.93
C PHE A 205 -16.18 -39.28 -18.31
N LEU A 206 -15.17 -39.76 -19.06
CA LEU A 206 -14.86 -39.31 -20.41
C LEU A 206 -16.06 -39.45 -21.37
N ILE A 207 -16.67 -40.63 -21.46
CA ILE A 207 -17.81 -40.87 -22.36
C ILE A 207 -19.04 -40.06 -21.91
N THR A 208 -19.32 -40.00 -20.61
CA THR A 208 -20.51 -39.28 -20.09
C THR A 208 -20.51 -37.78 -20.41
N HIS A 209 -19.34 -37.20 -20.71
CA HIS A 209 -19.18 -35.77 -21.01
C HIS A 209 -18.60 -35.50 -22.41
N ASP A 210 -18.52 -36.51 -23.30
CA ASP A 210 -17.93 -36.46 -24.66
C ASP A 210 -16.53 -35.81 -24.71
N LEU A 211 -15.67 -36.17 -23.74
CA LEU A 211 -14.34 -35.60 -23.57
C LEU A 211 -13.27 -36.44 -24.26
N GLN A 212 -12.23 -35.78 -24.79
CA GLN A 212 -11.02 -36.46 -25.30
C GLN A 212 -9.81 -36.37 -24.36
N ALA A 213 -9.94 -35.66 -23.23
CA ALA A 213 -8.95 -35.60 -22.16
C ALA A 213 -9.63 -35.20 -20.83
N ALA A 214 -9.14 -35.75 -19.72
CA ALA A 214 -9.68 -35.48 -18.38
C ALA A 214 -8.64 -35.80 -17.29
N TYR A 215 -8.90 -35.35 -16.06
CA TYR A 215 -8.11 -35.71 -14.88
C TYR A 215 -8.97 -35.92 -13.63
N CYS A 216 -8.41 -36.53 -12.58
CA CYS A 216 -9.06 -36.66 -11.27
C CYS A 216 -8.23 -36.01 -10.16
N GLY A 217 -8.72 -36.08 -8.91
CA GLY A 217 -7.95 -35.68 -7.73
C GLY A 217 -6.91 -36.71 -7.29
N ILE A 218 -5.97 -36.25 -6.46
CA ILE A 218 -4.82 -37.02 -5.95
C ILE A 218 -4.75 -36.89 -4.44
N ALA A 219 -4.53 -38.00 -3.72
CA ALA A 219 -4.12 -37.97 -2.32
C ALA A 219 -2.59 -37.93 -2.22
N LEU A 220 -2.05 -36.82 -1.71
CA LEU A 220 -0.65 -36.64 -1.34
C LEU A 220 -0.45 -37.23 0.07
N ILE A 221 0.20 -38.39 0.15
CA ILE A 221 0.41 -39.15 1.40
C ILE A 221 1.82 -38.87 1.90
N ASP A 222 1.94 -38.18 3.03
CA ASP A 222 3.23 -37.94 3.66
C ASP A 222 3.60 -39.06 4.64
N LYS A 223 4.80 -39.63 4.46
CA LYS A 223 5.28 -40.77 5.27
C LYS A 223 6.04 -40.36 6.52
N GLU A 224 6.41 -39.10 6.66
CA GLU A 224 7.16 -38.61 7.81
C GLU A 224 6.23 -37.88 8.79
N GLU A 225 5.21 -37.16 8.27
CA GLU A 225 4.21 -36.46 9.08
C GLU A 225 2.95 -37.28 9.42
N SER A 226 2.72 -38.42 8.76
CA SER A 226 1.43 -39.15 8.77
C SER A 226 0.22 -38.32 8.31
N SER A 227 0.47 -37.22 7.59
CA SER A 227 -0.56 -36.32 7.04
C SER A 227 -0.99 -36.80 5.64
N THR A 228 -2.25 -36.54 5.27
CA THR A 228 -2.72 -36.72 3.88
C THR A 228 -3.39 -35.43 3.42
N ARG A 229 -2.96 -34.93 2.28
CA ARG A 229 -3.47 -33.71 1.64
C ARG A 229 -3.97 -34.04 0.22
N TYR A 230 -4.75 -33.16 -0.39
CA TYR A 230 -5.46 -33.47 -1.64
C TYR A 230 -5.19 -32.42 -2.71
N LEU A 231 -4.75 -32.85 -3.89
CA LEU A 231 -4.59 -31.99 -5.06
C LEU A 231 -5.75 -32.22 -6.03
N TYR A 232 -6.59 -31.20 -6.19
CA TYR A 232 -7.68 -31.14 -7.17
C TYR A 232 -8.17 -29.70 -7.31
N GLU A 233 -8.56 -29.30 -8.52
CA GLU A 233 -9.29 -28.06 -8.78
C GLU A 233 -10.23 -28.30 -9.96
N SER A 234 -11.39 -27.65 -10.03
CA SER A 234 -12.26 -27.68 -11.20
C SER A 234 -11.58 -26.98 -12.39
N PHE A 235 -11.66 -27.57 -13.59
CA PHE A 235 -10.87 -27.07 -14.72
C PHE A 235 -11.27 -25.65 -15.14
N SER A 236 -10.27 -24.78 -15.19
CA SER A 236 -10.35 -23.48 -15.85
C SER A 236 -9.07 -23.28 -16.64
N LEU A 237 -9.20 -22.95 -17.93
CA LEU A 237 -8.04 -22.65 -18.78
C LEU A 237 -7.19 -21.50 -18.19
N THR A 238 -7.83 -20.50 -17.59
CA THR A 238 -7.11 -19.39 -16.93
C THR A 238 -6.39 -19.85 -15.66
N SER A 239 -6.98 -20.75 -14.87
CA SER A 239 -6.27 -21.34 -13.72
C SER A 239 -5.08 -22.20 -14.20
N CYS A 240 -5.30 -23.04 -15.21
CA CYS A 240 -4.28 -23.90 -15.79
C CYS A 240 -3.12 -23.10 -16.41
N ILE A 241 -3.35 -21.92 -17.00
CA ILE A 241 -2.26 -21.03 -17.45
C ILE A 241 -1.53 -20.39 -16.24
N ARG A 242 -2.25 -20.04 -15.17
CA ARG A 242 -1.64 -19.42 -13.97
C ARG A 242 -0.91 -20.42 -13.05
N ARG A 243 -1.32 -21.69 -13.01
CA ARG A 243 -0.83 -22.74 -12.07
C ARG A 243 -0.83 -24.14 -12.69
N ASN A 244 0.16 -24.98 -12.35
CA ASN A 244 0.21 -26.40 -12.75
C ASN A 244 -0.60 -27.28 -11.79
N THR A 245 -1.94 -27.20 -11.87
CA THR A 245 -2.84 -27.87 -10.91
C THR A 245 -3.13 -29.35 -11.23
N ILE A 246 -2.56 -29.90 -12.30
CA ILE A 246 -2.87 -31.24 -12.84
C ILE A 246 -1.57 -32.04 -13.01
N ASP A 247 -1.31 -32.99 -12.12
CA ASP A 247 -0.20 -33.94 -12.28
C ASP A 247 -0.56 -35.01 -13.32
N LEU A 248 0.43 -35.37 -14.15
CA LEU A 248 0.29 -36.31 -15.25
C LEU A 248 -0.23 -37.71 -14.83
N ASN A 249 0.04 -38.14 -13.61
CA ASN A 249 -0.38 -39.45 -13.09
C ASN A 249 -1.90 -39.56 -12.90
N ALA A 250 -2.59 -38.44 -12.75
CA ALA A 250 -4.04 -38.32 -12.68
C ALA A 250 -4.68 -37.86 -13.99
N PHE A 251 -3.90 -37.66 -15.05
CA PHE A 251 -4.34 -37.18 -16.36
C PHE A 251 -4.44 -38.31 -17.39
N CYS A 252 -5.38 -38.17 -18.33
CA CYS A 252 -5.57 -39.08 -19.44
C CYS A 252 -5.95 -38.33 -20.73
N MET A 253 -5.63 -38.93 -21.88
CA MET A 253 -5.97 -38.37 -23.20
C MET A 253 -6.28 -39.47 -24.23
N HIS A 254 -7.11 -39.15 -25.21
CA HIS A 254 -7.39 -40.03 -26.35
C HIS A 254 -6.15 -40.16 -27.26
N ARG A 255 -5.93 -41.35 -27.83
CA ARG A 255 -4.75 -41.72 -28.65
C ARG A 255 -4.47 -40.75 -29.81
N ASN A 256 -5.49 -40.10 -30.37
CA ASN A 256 -5.30 -39.08 -31.40
C ASN A 256 -4.29 -37.99 -30.99
N PHE A 257 -4.15 -37.71 -29.68
CA PHE A 257 -3.20 -36.75 -29.14
C PHE A 257 -1.80 -37.30 -28.87
N ALA A 258 -1.52 -38.60 -29.08
CA ALA A 258 -0.20 -39.18 -28.85
C ALA A 258 0.93 -38.61 -29.74
N HIS A 259 0.60 -37.83 -30.77
CA HIS A 259 1.56 -37.06 -31.56
C HIS A 259 2.01 -35.76 -30.87
N PHE A 260 1.32 -35.30 -29.81
CA PHE A 260 1.78 -34.25 -28.91
C PHE A 260 2.87 -34.81 -27.99
N LYS A 261 4.08 -34.94 -28.53
CA LYS A 261 5.27 -35.31 -27.75
C LYS A 261 5.52 -34.33 -26.60
N PHE A 262 6.13 -34.82 -25.52
CA PHE A 262 6.80 -34.00 -24.52
C PHE A 262 7.99 -33.28 -25.17
N ASP A 263 8.26 -32.03 -24.77
CA ASP A 263 9.47 -31.35 -25.22
C ASP A 263 10.69 -31.91 -24.46
N GLU A 264 11.66 -32.46 -25.18
CA GLU A 264 12.86 -33.09 -24.61
C GLU A 264 13.91 -32.06 -24.15
N SER A 265 13.72 -30.78 -24.47
CA SER A 265 14.52 -29.69 -23.88
C SER A 265 14.00 -29.23 -22.51
N ILE A 266 12.74 -29.51 -22.17
CA ILE A 266 12.14 -29.19 -20.88
C ILE A 266 12.39 -30.37 -19.92
N ARG A 267 12.93 -30.08 -18.72
CA ARG A 267 13.22 -31.09 -17.68
C ARG A 267 12.20 -31.16 -16.54
N ARG A 268 11.51 -30.05 -16.25
CA ARG A 268 10.53 -29.89 -15.15
C ARG A 268 9.30 -29.15 -15.72
N LEU A 269 8.10 -29.42 -15.22
CA LEU A 269 6.83 -28.90 -15.79
C LEU A 269 6.53 -29.39 -17.23
N VAL A 270 7.04 -30.58 -17.59
CA VAL A 270 6.87 -31.23 -18.91
C VAL A 270 5.43 -31.69 -19.16
N ASP A 271 4.77 -32.05 -18.08
CA ASP A 271 3.33 -32.31 -17.93
C ASP A 271 2.51 -31.05 -18.24
N TRP A 272 2.92 -29.91 -17.68
CA TRP A 272 2.18 -28.65 -17.79
C TRP A 272 2.15 -28.11 -19.22
N ASP A 273 3.29 -28.08 -19.91
CA ASP A 273 3.35 -27.68 -21.33
C ASP A 273 2.52 -28.63 -22.23
N LEU A 274 2.52 -29.93 -21.95
CA LEU A 274 1.68 -30.88 -22.69
C LEU A 274 0.19 -30.58 -22.46
N ILE A 275 -0.25 -30.48 -21.21
CA ILE A 275 -1.66 -30.24 -20.85
C ILE A 275 -2.14 -28.90 -21.40
N LEU A 276 -1.32 -27.84 -21.34
CA LEU A 276 -1.63 -26.54 -21.95
C LEU A 276 -1.73 -26.61 -23.47
N ARG A 277 -0.89 -27.41 -24.14
CA ARG A 277 -1.01 -27.67 -25.59
C ARG A 277 -2.30 -28.43 -25.93
N LEU A 278 -2.70 -29.40 -25.11
CA LEU A 278 -3.94 -30.17 -25.32
C LEU A 278 -5.20 -29.32 -25.06
N ALA A 279 -5.20 -28.50 -24.01
CA ALA A 279 -6.28 -27.56 -23.69
C ALA A 279 -6.50 -26.50 -24.79
N SER A 280 -5.50 -26.25 -25.64
CA SER A 280 -5.65 -25.40 -26.84
C SER A 280 -6.38 -26.08 -28.02
N LYS A 281 -6.75 -27.36 -27.89
CA LYS A 281 -7.31 -28.21 -28.96
C LYS A 281 -8.55 -29.00 -28.58
N THR A 282 -8.73 -29.36 -27.31
CA THR A 282 -9.88 -30.11 -26.82
C THR A 282 -10.27 -29.63 -25.42
N PRO A 283 -11.57 -29.67 -25.03
CA PRO A 283 -11.97 -29.48 -23.64
C PRO A 283 -11.29 -30.50 -22.72
N ILE A 284 -10.97 -30.05 -21.50
CA ILE A 284 -10.48 -30.88 -20.40
C ILE A 284 -11.39 -30.58 -19.22
N LEU A 285 -11.84 -31.61 -18.49
CA LEU A 285 -12.56 -31.45 -17.23
C LEU A 285 -11.92 -32.28 -16.11
N GLY A 286 -12.05 -31.77 -14.89
CA GLY A 286 -11.73 -32.50 -13.67
C GLY A 286 -12.92 -33.36 -13.22
N ALA A 287 -12.62 -34.59 -12.81
CA ALA A 287 -13.57 -35.51 -12.19
C ALA A 287 -13.38 -35.50 -10.66
N PRO A 288 -14.40 -35.14 -9.86
CA PRO A 288 -14.29 -34.97 -8.41
C PRO A 288 -14.30 -36.32 -7.66
N TYR A 289 -13.23 -37.08 -7.84
CA TYR A 289 -12.90 -38.30 -7.09
C TYR A 289 -11.37 -38.43 -6.99
N ILE A 290 -10.87 -39.20 -6.02
CA ILE A 290 -9.43 -39.50 -5.92
C ILE A 290 -9.13 -40.80 -6.66
N GLY A 291 -8.32 -40.71 -7.73
CA GLY A 291 -7.86 -41.88 -8.50
C GLY A 291 -6.45 -42.34 -8.14
N VAL A 292 -5.61 -41.44 -7.61
CA VAL A 292 -4.16 -41.64 -7.44
C VAL A 292 -3.75 -41.42 -5.99
N ASP A 293 -2.91 -42.32 -5.47
CA ASP A 293 -2.22 -42.16 -4.20
C ASP A 293 -0.74 -41.83 -4.49
N TYR A 294 -0.31 -40.64 -4.10
CA TYR A 294 1.00 -40.06 -4.38
C TYR A 294 1.85 -40.06 -3.10
N SER A 295 2.86 -40.92 -3.04
CA SER A 295 3.79 -40.96 -1.90
C SER A 295 4.66 -39.69 -1.91
N ASN A 296 4.60 -38.88 -0.85
CA ASN A 296 5.54 -37.80 -0.60
C ASN A 296 6.67 -38.30 0.33
N ASP A 297 7.64 -39.01 -0.24
CA ASP A 297 8.80 -39.52 0.51
C ASP A 297 10.05 -38.71 0.09
N SER A 298 10.58 -37.93 1.03
CA SER A 298 11.71 -37.01 0.84
C SER A 298 12.99 -37.71 0.39
N ARG A 299 13.12 -39.02 0.68
CA ARG A 299 14.32 -39.84 0.50
C ARG A 299 14.37 -40.55 -0.87
N ILE A 300 13.32 -40.44 -1.69
CA ILE A 300 13.31 -40.99 -3.06
C ILE A 300 13.95 -39.96 -4.01
N ASP A 301 14.95 -40.37 -4.80
CA ASP A 301 15.51 -39.52 -5.86
C ASP A 301 14.45 -39.22 -6.92
N ARG A 302 14.23 -37.92 -7.14
CA ARG A 302 13.14 -37.32 -7.91
C ARG A 302 13.67 -36.02 -8.52
N ILE A 303 13.37 -35.79 -9.80
CA ILE A 303 13.69 -34.53 -10.50
C ILE A 303 13.17 -33.29 -9.74
N THR A 304 12.02 -33.43 -9.06
CA THR A 304 11.43 -32.41 -8.16
C THR A 304 12.36 -31.99 -7.01
N ASN A 305 13.17 -32.93 -6.51
CA ASN A 305 14.08 -32.79 -5.38
C ASN A 305 15.52 -32.51 -5.84
N SER A 306 15.95 -33.01 -7.00
CA SER A 306 17.35 -32.98 -7.46
C SER A 306 17.68 -31.98 -8.58
N GLU A 307 16.71 -31.40 -9.30
CA GLU A 307 16.97 -30.32 -10.29
C GLU A 307 16.33 -28.97 -9.93
N TYR A 308 17.13 -27.90 -10.09
CA TYR A 308 16.84 -26.48 -9.83
C TYR A 308 16.72 -26.08 -8.34
N ALA A 309 17.86 -26.06 -7.63
CA ALA A 309 18.03 -25.42 -6.33
C ALA A 309 18.09 -23.86 -6.38
N HIS A 310 17.74 -23.24 -7.52
CA HIS A 310 17.76 -21.79 -7.72
C HIS A 310 16.42 -21.31 -8.29
N SER A 311 15.82 -20.31 -7.63
CA SER A 311 14.44 -19.87 -7.90
C SER A 311 14.29 -19.01 -9.17
N SER A 312 15.38 -18.45 -9.71
CA SER A 312 15.37 -17.68 -10.97
C SER A 312 14.95 -18.54 -12.15
N ASP A 313 15.57 -19.70 -12.29
CA ASP A 313 15.52 -20.49 -13.52
C ASP A 313 14.19 -21.23 -13.63
N TYR A 314 13.67 -21.69 -12.48
CA TYR A 314 12.31 -22.21 -12.37
C TYR A 314 11.25 -21.16 -12.73
N ARG A 315 11.39 -19.90 -12.26
CA ARG A 315 10.48 -18.82 -12.65
C ARG A 315 10.59 -18.50 -14.14
N ASN A 316 11.80 -18.41 -14.70
CA ASN A 316 12.00 -18.19 -16.14
C ASN A 316 11.31 -19.28 -16.99
N LEU A 317 11.44 -20.55 -16.60
CA LEU A 317 10.77 -21.67 -17.26
C LEU A 317 9.23 -21.57 -17.16
N VAL A 318 8.71 -21.21 -15.99
CA VAL A 318 7.28 -20.89 -15.82
C VAL A 318 6.85 -19.77 -16.77
N CYS A 319 7.62 -18.67 -16.84
CA CYS A 319 7.31 -17.54 -17.72
C CYS A 319 7.28 -17.92 -19.21
N ASP A 320 8.27 -18.69 -19.68
CA ASP A 320 8.34 -19.09 -21.07
C ASP A 320 7.21 -20.06 -21.44
N ILE A 321 6.85 -21.02 -20.57
CA ILE A 321 5.69 -21.90 -20.77
C ILE A 321 4.39 -21.07 -20.82
N GLN A 322 4.19 -20.13 -19.89
CA GLN A 322 2.99 -19.28 -19.84
C GLN A 322 2.87 -18.37 -21.07
N LEU A 323 3.94 -17.67 -21.45
CA LEU A 323 3.97 -16.78 -22.61
C LEU A 323 3.71 -17.55 -23.90
N GLU A 324 4.33 -18.72 -24.06
CA GLU A 324 4.20 -19.53 -25.26
C GLU A 324 2.85 -20.26 -25.32
N ALA A 325 2.28 -20.71 -24.20
CA ALA A 325 0.89 -21.20 -24.15
C ALA A 325 -0.11 -20.10 -24.54
N THR A 326 0.05 -18.89 -24.00
CA THR A 326 -0.78 -17.71 -24.35
C THR A 326 -0.70 -17.39 -25.85
N ARG A 327 0.51 -17.38 -26.43
CA ARG A 327 0.72 -17.21 -27.88
C ARG A 327 0.09 -18.34 -28.72
N ARG A 328 0.21 -19.59 -28.27
CA ARG A 328 -0.37 -20.76 -28.97
C ARG A 328 -1.89 -20.72 -28.98
N LEU A 329 -2.53 -20.28 -27.89
CA LEU A 329 -3.98 -20.04 -27.83
C LEU A 329 -4.40 -18.94 -28.81
N TYR A 330 -3.70 -17.80 -28.79
CA TYR A 330 -3.94 -16.67 -29.69
C TYR A 330 -3.79 -17.06 -31.17
N LYS A 331 -2.77 -17.87 -31.50
CA LYS A 331 -2.51 -18.30 -32.87
C LYS A 331 -3.43 -19.44 -33.33
N GLY A 332 -3.75 -20.38 -32.45
CA GLY A 332 -4.62 -21.53 -32.76
C GLY A 332 -6.09 -21.14 -32.96
N ARG A 333 -6.60 -20.16 -32.20
CA ARG A 333 -7.96 -19.63 -32.41
C ARG A 333 -8.13 -18.94 -33.76
N ASN A 334 -7.12 -18.19 -34.23
CA ASN A 334 -7.15 -17.52 -35.53
C ASN A 334 -7.31 -18.45 -36.75
N GLU A 335 -6.93 -19.73 -36.63
CA GLU A 335 -7.16 -20.72 -37.69
C GLU A 335 -8.55 -21.37 -37.59
N ALA A 336 -9.05 -21.62 -36.37
CA ALA A 336 -10.36 -22.22 -36.13
C ALA A 336 -11.55 -21.26 -36.39
N ILE A 337 -11.38 -19.96 -36.13
CA ILE A 337 -12.47 -18.96 -36.18
C ILE A 337 -12.99 -18.68 -37.62
N LYS A 338 -12.33 -19.18 -38.67
CA LYS A 338 -12.77 -18.97 -40.07
C LYS A 338 -14.16 -19.52 -40.41
N HIS A 339 -14.72 -20.44 -39.62
CA HIS A 339 -15.95 -21.17 -39.98
C HIS A 339 -17.01 -21.29 -38.87
N GLN A 340 -17.40 -20.19 -38.22
CA GLN A 340 -18.79 -19.96 -37.77
C GLN A 340 -19.04 -18.46 -37.52
N ARG A 341 -20.27 -17.98 -37.77
CA ARG A 341 -20.62 -16.55 -37.78
C ARG A 341 -21.31 -16.11 -36.49
N ARG A 342 -20.98 -14.89 -36.02
CA ARG A 342 -21.67 -14.10 -34.98
C ARG A 342 -21.53 -14.65 -33.55
N ARG A 343 -20.54 -14.15 -32.80
CA ARG A 343 -20.47 -14.25 -31.33
C ARG A 343 -20.31 -12.89 -30.66
N ILE A 344 -21.10 -12.69 -29.60
CA ILE A 344 -21.05 -11.53 -28.71
C ILE A 344 -20.38 -11.97 -27.40
N ALA A 345 -19.54 -11.09 -26.81
CA ALA A 345 -19.15 -11.21 -25.41
C ALA A 345 -19.85 -10.13 -24.57
N VAL A 346 -20.22 -10.49 -23.34
CA VAL A 346 -20.52 -9.52 -22.29
C VAL A 346 -19.39 -9.56 -21.28
N VAL A 347 -18.74 -8.42 -21.05
CA VAL A 347 -17.80 -8.26 -19.94
C VAL A 347 -18.51 -7.51 -18.82
N PHE A 348 -18.67 -8.14 -17.67
CA PHE A 348 -19.28 -7.53 -16.49
C PHE A 348 -18.29 -7.48 -15.34
N HIS A 349 -17.76 -6.28 -15.05
CA HIS A 349 -16.88 -6.09 -13.90
C HIS A 349 -17.70 -5.89 -12.62
N VAL A 350 -17.62 -6.85 -11.70
CA VAL A 350 -18.38 -6.88 -10.45
C VAL A 350 -17.47 -6.48 -9.29
N TYR A 351 -17.62 -5.24 -8.84
CA TYR A 351 -16.97 -4.69 -7.65
C TYR A 351 -17.96 -4.50 -6.49
N TYR A 352 -19.16 -4.02 -6.79
CA TYR A 352 -20.25 -3.81 -5.85
C TYR A 352 -21.31 -4.89 -6.05
N ALA A 353 -21.25 -5.94 -5.22
CA ALA A 353 -22.13 -7.11 -5.30
C ALA A 353 -23.63 -6.74 -5.22
N GLU A 354 -23.96 -5.70 -4.45
CA GLU A 354 -25.31 -5.25 -4.15
C GLU A 354 -26.11 -4.74 -5.37
N TYR A 355 -25.47 -4.51 -6.52
CA TYR A 355 -26.14 -4.11 -7.78
C TYR A 355 -26.26 -5.24 -8.81
N VAL A 356 -25.78 -6.46 -8.51
CA VAL A 356 -25.69 -7.54 -9.51
C VAL A 356 -27.07 -7.93 -10.07
N ASP A 357 -28.11 -8.03 -9.24
CA ASP A 357 -29.48 -8.36 -9.69
C ASP A 357 -30.04 -7.36 -10.72
N GLU A 358 -29.71 -6.07 -10.58
CA GLU A 358 -30.13 -5.00 -11.50
C GLU A 358 -29.65 -5.29 -12.93
N PHE A 359 -28.36 -5.69 -13.07
CA PHE A 359 -27.76 -6.07 -14.34
C PHE A 359 -28.21 -7.46 -14.80
N LEU A 360 -28.34 -8.47 -13.92
CA LEU A 360 -28.84 -9.80 -14.28
C LEU A 360 -30.30 -9.78 -14.76
N TYR A 361 -31.09 -8.77 -14.35
CA TYR A 361 -32.40 -8.52 -14.93
C TYR A 361 -32.28 -8.01 -16.38
N GLN A 362 -31.48 -6.97 -16.62
CA GLN A 362 -31.37 -6.33 -17.93
C GLN A 362 -30.53 -7.10 -18.96
N LEU A 363 -29.62 -7.98 -18.56
CA LEU A 363 -28.89 -8.85 -19.49
C LEU A 363 -29.82 -9.79 -20.30
N LYS A 364 -31.05 -10.01 -19.84
CA LYS A 364 -32.10 -10.71 -20.58
C LYS A 364 -32.53 -9.97 -21.86
N ASN A 365 -32.28 -8.67 -21.95
CA ASN A 365 -32.57 -7.85 -23.13
C ASN A 365 -31.64 -8.13 -24.32
N ILE A 366 -30.60 -8.97 -24.18
CA ILE A 366 -29.71 -9.30 -25.30
C ILE A 366 -30.36 -10.40 -26.16
N PRO A 367 -30.80 -10.10 -27.41
CA PRO A 367 -31.69 -10.96 -28.21
C PRO A 367 -30.94 -12.07 -28.98
N LYS A 368 -29.70 -12.38 -28.61
CA LYS A 368 -28.78 -13.32 -29.27
C LYS A 368 -27.91 -13.99 -28.21
N PRO A 369 -27.49 -15.26 -28.40
CA PRO A 369 -26.50 -15.88 -27.52
C PRO A 369 -25.23 -15.05 -27.38
N PHE A 370 -24.70 -14.98 -26.16
CA PHE A 370 -23.47 -14.27 -25.80
C PHE A 370 -22.69 -15.07 -24.77
N ASP A 371 -21.36 -14.95 -24.78
CA ASP A 371 -20.50 -15.55 -23.75
C ASP A 371 -20.32 -14.51 -22.61
N LEU A 372 -20.75 -14.84 -21.38
CA LEU A 372 -20.62 -13.96 -20.21
C LEU A 372 -19.26 -14.13 -19.52
N ILE A 373 -18.48 -13.06 -19.43
CA ILE A 373 -17.19 -12.99 -18.76
C ILE A 373 -17.31 -12.00 -17.58
N VAL A 374 -17.18 -12.51 -16.35
CA VAL A 374 -17.21 -11.69 -15.13
C VAL A 374 -15.77 -11.45 -14.67
N THR A 375 -15.42 -10.21 -14.34
CA THR A 375 -14.15 -9.91 -13.64
C THR A 375 -14.47 -9.34 -12.25
N THR A 376 -13.81 -9.82 -11.19
CA THR A 376 -14.15 -9.41 -9.82
C THR A 376 -12.98 -9.59 -8.83
N PRO A 377 -12.81 -8.70 -7.83
CA PRO A 377 -11.89 -8.91 -6.70
C PRO A 377 -12.55 -9.62 -5.51
N LEU A 378 -13.84 -9.97 -5.61
CA LEU A 378 -14.54 -10.73 -4.57
C LEU A 378 -13.91 -12.13 -4.42
N GLN A 379 -13.95 -12.67 -3.20
CA GLN A 379 -13.50 -14.04 -2.92
C GLN A 379 -14.42 -15.06 -3.63
N GLU A 380 -13.88 -16.24 -4.00
CA GLU A 380 -14.59 -17.19 -4.88
C GLU A 380 -15.89 -17.77 -4.28
N ASP A 381 -15.96 -17.80 -2.96
CA ASP A 381 -17.10 -18.21 -2.13
C ASP A 381 -18.16 -17.12 -1.95
N ASN A 382 -17.94 -15.91 -2.47
CA ASN A 382 -18.89 -14.81 -2.36
C ASN A 382 -20.26 -15.19 -2.98
N PRO A 383 -21.39 -15.02 -2.25
CA PRO A 383 -22.71 -15.45 -2.74
C PRO A 383 -23.10 -14.93 -4.12
N VAL A 384 -22.63 -13.74 -4.51
CA VAL A 384 -22.94 -13.14 -5.82
C VAL A 384 -22.30 -13.94 -6.98
N ILE A 385 -21.17 -14.61 -6.75
CA ILE A 385 -20.53 -15.48 -7.76
C ILE A 385 -21.39 -16.73 -8.00
N ALA A 386 -21.93 -17.33 -6.94
CA ALA A 386 -22.87 -18.45 -7.04
C ALA A 386 -24.18 -18.02 -7.70
N GLN A 387 -24.68 -16.81 -7.40
CA GLN A 387 -25.87 -16.22 -8.01
C GLN A 387 -25.70 -16.01 -9.52
N ILE A 388 -24.57 -15.43 -9.98
CA ILE A 388 -24.32 -15.24 -11.42
C ILE A 388 -24.18 -16.59 -12.13
N LYS A 389 -23.47 -17.58 -11.55
CA LYS A 389 -23.39 -18.94 -12.11
C LYS A 389 -24.75 -19.66 -12.11
N SER A 390 -25.64 -19.36 -11.17
CA SER A 390 -27.02 -19.88 -11.17
C SER A 390 -27.90 -19.24 -12.26
N TRP A 391 -27.62 -17.99 -12.62
CA TRP A 391 -28.32 -17.26 -13.69
C TRP A 391 -27.81 -17.64 -15.09
N HIS A 392 -26.50 -17.83 -15.24
CA HIS A 392 -25.83 -18.24 -16.49
C HIS A 392 -24.74 -19.27 -16.17
N PRO A 393 -25.03 -20.58 -16.27
CA PRO A 393 -24.11 -21.65 -15.87
C PRO A 393 -22.73 -21.59 -16.51
N ASP A 394 -22.66 -21.19 -17.78
CA ASP A 394 -21.40 -21.08 -18.55
C ASP A 394 -20.62 -19.77 -18.30
N ALA A 395 -20.99 -18.99 -17.26
CA ALA A 395 -20.35 -17.71 -16.97
C ALA A 395 -18.89 -17.88 -16.51
N VAL A 396 -17.96 -17.30 -17.27
CA VAL A 396 -16.53 -17.35 -16.98
C VAL A 396 -16.18 -16.28 -15.95
N VAL A 397 -16.09 -16.69 -14.68
CA VAL A 397 -15.70 -15.80 -13.58
C VAL A 397 -14.17 -15.78 -13.45
N LEU A 398 -13.59 -14.57 -13.50
CA LEU A 398 -12.16 -14.32 -13.46
C LEU A 398 -11.83 -13.45 -12.23
N LEU A 399 -11.10 -14.04 -11.28
CA LEU A 399 -10.65 -13.31 -10.10
C LEU A 399 -9.50 -12.35 -10.46
N TYR A 400 -9.74 -11.08 -10.15
CA TYR A 400 -8.95 -9.91 -10.55
C TYR A 400 -8.96 -8.86 -9.43
N PRO A 401 -7.80 -8.48 -8.84
CA PRO A 401 -7.77 -7.37 -7.89
C PRO A 401 -8.18 -6.07 -8.58
N ASN A 402 -8.76 -5.11 -7.83
CA ASN A 402 -9.35 -3.88 -8.35
C ASN A 402 -8.32 -2.80 -8.79
N LEU A 403 -7.24 -3.23 -9.46
CA LEU A 403 -6.14 -2.37 -9.87
C LEU A 403 -6.46 -1.73 -11.22
N GLY A 404 -6.58 -0.40 -11.25
CA GLY A 404 -7.10 0.32 -12.42
C GLY A 404 -8.63 0.18 -12.58
N ARG A 405 -9.34 -0.08 -11.47
CA ARG A 405 -10.80 -0.13 -11.39
C ARG A 405 -11.40 -1.15 -12.38
N ASP A 406 -12.48 -0.82 -13.08
CA ASP A 406 -13.09 -1.65 -14.12
C ASP A 406 -12.30 -1.65 -15.45
N ILE A 407 -11.40 -0.68 -15.65
CA ILE A 407 -10.65 -0.49 -16.89
C ILE A 407 -9.48 -1.48 -16.97
N GLY A 408 -8.70 -1.65 -15.90
CA GLY A 408 -7.57 -2.60 -15.86
C GLY A 408 -7.98 -4.04 -16.22
N PRO A 409 -8.89 -4.67 -15.47
CA PRO A 409 -9.39 -6.03 -15.76
C PRO A 409 -10.05 -6.17 -17.15
N PHE A 410 -10.61 -5.10 -17.72
CA PHE A 410 -11.12 -5.10 -19.09
C PHE A 410 -10.00 -5.12 -20.14
N LEU A 411 -8.94 -4.31 -19.94
CA LEU A 411 -7.78 -4.24 -20.84
C LEU A 411 -7.01 -5.56 -20.88
N ASP A 412 -6.80 -6.16 -19.71
CA ASP A 412 -6.12 -7.44 -19.52
C ASP A 412 -6.72 -8.57 -20.37
N ILE A 413 -8.04 -8.58 -20.52
CA ILE A 413 -8.76 -9.63 -21.24
C ILE A 413 -9.00 -9.29 -22.73
N ILE A 414 -8.58 -8.14 -23.26
CA ILE A 414 -8.72 -7.81 -24.69
C ILE A 414 -8.22 -8.94 -25.62
N PRO A 415 -7.09 -9.65 -25.37
CA PRO A 415 -6.67 -10.78 -26.21
C PRO A 415 -7.69 -11.92 -26.28
N THR A 416 -8.54 -12.06 -25.26
CA THR A 416 -9.70 -12.97 -25.26
C THR A 416 -10.88 -12.33 -26.00
N LEU A 417 -11.13 -11.04 -25.83
CA LEU A 417 -12.21 -10.29 -26.48
C LEU A 417 -12.05 -10.14 -28.00
N LEU A 418 -10.82 -10.19 -28.53
CA LEU A 418 -10.53 -10.19 -29.97
C LEU A 418 -11.05 -11.44 -30.72
N ASN A 419 -11.63 -12.43 -30.03
CA ASN A 419 -12.27 -13.61 -30.61
C ASN A 419 -13.79 -13.43 -30.87
N TYR A 420 -14.33 -12.23 -30.66
CA TYR A 420 -15.75 -11.89 -30.76
C TYR A 420 -15.99 -10.78 -31.79
N ASP A 421 -17.19 -10.74 -32.38
CA ASP A 421 -17.57 -9.71 -33.35
C ASP A 421 -17.89 -8.38 -32.66
N LEU A 422 -18.48 -8.44 -31.46
CA LEU A 422 -18.90 -7.32 -30.63
C LEU A 422 -18.71 -7.66 -29.14
N VAL A 423 -18.38 -6.64 -28.34
CA VAL A 423 -18.31 -6.73 -26.88
C VAL A 423 -19.25 -5.69 -26.28
N CYS A 424 -20.09 -6.11 -25.34
CA CYS A 424 -20.76 -5.21 -24.39
C CYS A 424 -19.88 -5.11 -23.14
N LYS A 425 -19.42 -3.91 -22.79
CA LYS A 425 -18.68 -3.64 -21.54
C LYS A 425 -19.62 -3.03 -20.51
N LEU A 426 -19.68 -3.67 -19.35
CA LEU A 426 -20.50 -3.30 -18.19
C LEU A 426 -19.64 -3.32 -16.93
N HIS A 427 -20.04 -2.56 -15.91
CA HIS A 427 -19.51 -2.71 -14.57
C HIS A 427 -20.54 -2.31 -13.51
N THR A 428 -20.45 -2.88 -12.31
CA THR A 428 -21.22 -2.39 -11.17
C THR A 428 -20.73 -1.01 -10.76
N LYS A 429 -21.63 -0.05 -10.49
CA LYS A 429 -21.29 1.29 -10.02
C LYS A 429 -22.26 1.73 -8.94
N ARG A 430 -21.74 2.12 -7.77
CA ARG A 430 -22.54 2.75 -6.72
C ARG A 430 -23.20 4.04 -7.20
N ASN A 431 -24.26 4.41 -6.49
CA ASN A 431 -24.81 5.76 -6.55
C ASN A 431 -23.70 6.79 -6.31
N VAL A 432 -23.83 7.98 -6.92
CA VAL A 432 -22.88 9.07 -6.74
C VAL A 432 -23.66 10.29 -6.30
N ASP A 433 -23.58 10.59 -5.01
CA ASP A 433 -24.25 11.75 -4.40
C ASP A 433 -23.70 13.06 -5.00
N PRO A 434 -24.54 14.07 -5.32
CA PRO A 434 -25.98 14.15 -5.06
C PRO A 434 -26.89 13.42 -6.07
N TRP A 435 -26.36 12.96 -7.21
CA TRP A 435 -27.13 12.48 -8.37
C TRP A 435 -27.77 11.10 -8.21
N GLY A 436 -27.68 10.48 -7.02
CA GLY A 436 -28.30 9.19 -6.73
C GLY A 436 -27.85 8.09 -7.69
N SER A 437 -28.81 7.36 -8.27
CA SER A 437 -28.53 6.30 -9.25
C SER A 437 -28.29 6.83 -10.67
N ALA A 438 -28.58 8.10 -10.98
CA ALA A 438 -28.65 8.63 -12.34
C ALA A 438 -27.39 8.29 -13.18
N TRP A 439 -26.19 8.46 -12.64
CA TRP A 439 -24.96 8.13 -13.40
C TRP A 439 -24.84 6.62 -13.73
N ARG A 440 -25.32 5.72 -12.86
CA ARG A 440 -25.43 4.29 -13.23
C ARG A 440 -26.48 4.12 -14.34
N ASP A 441 -27.67 4.66 -14.13
CA ASP A 441 -28.83 4.47 -15.00
C ASP A 441 -28.56 4.98 -16.43
N ILE A 442 -28.15 6.24 -16.60
CA ILE A 442 -27.80 6.86 -17.90
C ILE A 442 -26.84 5.99 -18.73
N MET A 443 -25.86 5.34 -18.09
CA MET A 443 -24.86 4.52 -18.74
C MET A 443 -25.36 3.12 -19.09
N LYS A 444 -26.03 2.50 -18.11
CA LYS A 444 -26.59 1.14 -18.13
C LYS A 444 -27.75 1.04 -19.12
N ASP A 445 -28.68 1.97 -19.04
CA ASP A 445 -29.88 2.00 -19.88
C ASP A 445 -29.50 2.38 -21.32
N GLY A 446 -28.55 3.30 -21.50
CA GLY A 446 -27.91 3.60 -22.79
C GLY A 446 -27.11 2.46 -23.44
N VAL A 447 -27.06 1.26 -22.84
CA VAL A 447 -26.52 0.03 -23.45
C VAL A 447 -27.43 -1.20 -23.36
N LEU A 448 -28.41 -1.24 -22.43
CA LEU A 448 -29.20 -2.43 -22.11
C LEU A 448 -30.68 -2.19 -21.72
N ALA A 449 -31.24 -0.97 -21.77
CA ALA A 449 -32.57 -0.66 -21.22
C ALA A 449 -33.69 -1.62 -21.64
N SER A 450 -33.76 -1.98 -22.93
CA SER A 450 -34.82 -2.82 -23.51
C SER A 450 -34.29 -3.74 -24.63
N GLU A 451 -34.99 -4.83 -24.89
CA GLU A 451 -34.65 -5.74 -25.99
C GLU A 451 -34.70 -5.04 -27.37
N GLU A 452 -35.63 -4.10 -27.55
CA GLU A 452 -35.76 -3.29 -28.77
C GLU A 452 -34.57 -2.33 -28.97
N LEU A 453 -34.09 -1.70 -27.89
CA LEU A 453 -32.86 -0.92 -27.92
C LEU A 453 -31.68 -1.81 -28.30
N VAL A 454 -31.50 -2.97 -27.65
CA VAL A 454 -30.34 -3.84 -27.94
C VAL A 454 -30.44 -4.43 -29.37
N ARG A 455 -31.63 -4.71 -29.90
CA ARG A 455 -31.83 -5.04 -31.33
C ARG A 455 -31.35 -3.91 -32.23
N SER A 456 -31.68 -2.66 -31.90
CA SER A 456 -31.27 -1.47 -32.65
C SER A 456 -29.75 -1.22 -32.57
N ILE A 457 -29.14 -1.33 -31.38
CA ILE A 457 -27.69 -1.26 -31.18
C ILE A 457 -27.01 -2.32 -32.06
N LEU A 458 -27.45 -3.57 -31.98
CA LEU A 458 -26.87 -4.69 -32.74
C LEU A 458 -27.07 -4.57 -34.26
N SER A 459 -28.07 -3.83 -34.73
CA SER A 459 -28.30 -3.53 -36.15
C SER A 459 -27.48 -2.33 -36.63
N SER A 460 -27.20 -1.34 -35.77
CA SER A 460 -26.29 -0.24 -36.13
C SER A 460 -24.87 -0.73 -36.47
N PHE A 461 -24.45 -1.84 -35.87
CA PHE A 461 -23.20 -2.53 -36.20
C PHE A 461 -23.23 -3.36 -37.50
N ASP A 462 -24.36 -3.41 -38.24
CA ASP A 462 -24.34 -3.86 -39.64
C ASP A 462 -23.75 -2.78 -40.58
N ASP A 463 -23.66 -1.50 -40.16
CA ASP A 463 -22.78 -0.50 -40.79
C ASP A 463 -21.33 -0.71 -40.31
N PRO A 464 -20.37 -1.07 -41.19
CA PRO A 464 -18.99 -1.34 -40.81
C PRO A 464 -18.24 -0.10 -40.28
N SER A 465 -18.74 1.11 -40.55
CA SER A 465 -18.17 2.35 -40.02
C SER A 465 -18.54 2.63 -38.57
N VAL A 466 -19.66 2.09 -38.07
CA VAL A 466 -20.03 2.19 -36.64
C VAL A 466 -19.07 1.31 -35.81
N GLN A 467 -18.34 1.94 -34.91
CA GLN A 467 -17.25 1.33 -34.13
C GLN A 467 -17.60 1.03 -32.68
N ALA A 468 -18.35 1.93 -32.05
CA ALA A 468 -18.83 1.82 -30.69
C ALA A 468 -20.24 2.43 -30.57
N VAL A 469 -21.01 1.98 -29.59
CA VAL A 469 -22.38 2.45 -29.32
C VAL A 469 -22.60 2.51 -27.81
N GLY A 470 -23.21 3.59 -27.33
CA GLY A 470 -23.49 3.77 -25.90
C GLY A 470 -24.22 5.08 -25.63
N SER A 471 -24.39 5.41 -24.35
CA SER A 471 -25.15 6.58 -23.92
C SER A 471 -24.63 7.90 -24.52
N LYS A 472 -25.52 8.62 -25.19
CA LYS A 472 -25.30 9.94 -25.80
C LYS A 472 -24.78 10.95 -24.80
N GLU A 473 -25.29 10.89 -23.58
CA GLU A 473 -24.99 11.85 -22.52
C GLU A 473 -23.58 11.68 -21.95
N THR A 474 -23.07 10.44 -21.88
CA THR A 474 -21.69 10.20 -21.44
C THR A 474 -20.65 10.32 -22.54
N TYR A 475 -21.04 10.57 -23.80
CA TYR A 475 -20.09 10.75 -24.90
C TYR A 475 -19.52 12.17 -24.94
N LYS A 476 -18.31 12.36 -24.38
CA LYS A 476 -17.69 13.67 -24.16
C LYS A 476 -16.54 13.96 -25.11
N MET A 477 -16.40 15.23 -25.51
CA MET A 477 -15.28 15.74 -26.29
C MET A 477 -14.01 15.78 -25.44
N TRP A 478 -12.93 15.12 -25.91
CA TRP A 478 -11.79 14.83 -25.05
C TRP A 478 -11.12 16.08 -24.45
N LYS A 479 -10.82 17.12 -25.25
CA LYS A 479 -10.20 18.38 -24.76
C LYS A 479 -11.10 19.21 -23.84
N ALA A 480 -12.42 18.99 -23.84
CA ALA A 480 -13.35 19.71 -22.96
C ALA A 480 -13.53 19.00 -21.61
N ALA A 481 -13.48 17.66 -21.60
CA ALA A 481 -13.76 16.81 -20.44
C ALA A 481 -12.54 16.02 -19.92
N THR A 482 -11.32 16.54 -20.12
CA THR A 482 -10.06 15.93 -19.67
C THR A 482 -9.21 16.97 -18.94
N SER A 483 -8.71 16.64 -17.74
CA SER A 483 -7.84 17.54 -16.97
C SER A 483 -6.44 17.65 -17.61
N GLY A 484 -5.76 18.76 -17.38
CA GLY A 484 -4.36 18.96 -17.81
C GLY A 484 -3.33 18.03 -17.13
N GLN A 485 -3.76 17.19 -16.18
CA GLN A 485 -2.97 16.08 -15.64
C GLN A 485 -3.26 14.79 -16.41
N THR A 486 -4.54 14.45 -16.61
CA THR A 486 -4.99 13.29 -17.41
C THR A 486 -4.51 13.39 -18.87
N GLU A 487 -4.45 14.59 -19.47
CA GLU A 487 -3.89 14.79 -20.80
C GLU A 487 -2.39 14.44 -20.87
N ARG A 488 -1.61 14.79 -19.84
CA ARG A 488 -0.19 14.41 -19.76
C ARG A 488 -0.04 12.90 -19.64
N SER A 489 -0.76 12.28 -18.70
CA SER A 489 -0.79 10.82 -18.54
C SER A 489 -1.19 10.08 -19.82
N LEU A 490 -2.17 10.58 -20.58
CA LEU A 490 -2.54 10.04 -21.89
C LEU A 490 -1.40 10.18 -22.90
N ARG A 491 -0.80 11.37 -23.02
CA ARG A 491 0.30 11.64 -23.97
C ARG A 491 1.51 10.75 -23.73
N ASP A 492 1.90 10.57 -22.46
CA ASP A 492 3.02 9.72 -22.08
C ASP A 492 2.71 8.25 -22.38
N LEU A 493 1.51 7.78 -21.98
CA LEU A 493 1.02 6.41 -22.18
C LEU A 493 0.98 5.98 -23.65
N ILE A 494 0.60 6.86 -24.57
CA ILE A 494 0.44 6.51 -26.00
C ILE A 494 1.61 6.95 -26.89
N SER A 495 2.68 7.49 -26.32
CA SER A 495 3.75 8.20 -27.06
C SER A 495 4.40 7.39 -28.20
N ASP A 496 4.43 6.06 -28.09
CA ASP A 496 4.95 5.13 -29.10
C ASP A 496 3.87 4.48 -30.00
N LEU A 497 2.57 4.70 -29.71
CA LEU A 497 1.45 4.20 -30.51
C LEU A 497 1.21 5.03 -31.78
N SER A 498 0.66 4.41 -32.83
CA SER A 498 0.29 5.12 -34.06
C SER A 498 -0.87 6.11 -33.84
N ILE A 499 -1.78 5.79 -32.92
CA ILE A 499 -2.93 6.63 -32.56
C ILE A 499 -2.52 7.98 -31.94
N SER A 500 -1.27 8.15 -31.51
CA SER A 500 -0.75 9.40 -30.93
C SER A 500 -0.80 10.58 -31.89
N GLU A 501 -0.65 10.36 -33.21
CA GLU A 501 -0.72 11.42 -34.23
C GLU A 501 -2.13 12.07 -34.26
N ASN A 502 -3.16 11.33 -33.83
CA ASN A 502 -4.56 11.76 -33.77
C ASN A 502 -4.91 12.61 -32.52
N LEU A 503 -4.00 12.78 -31.55
CA LEU A 503 -4.15 13.76 -30.46
C LEU A 503 -4.30 15.20 -30.96
N SER A 504 -3.87 15.49 -32.19
CA SER A 504 -4.10 16.80 -32.80
C SER A 504 -5.58 17.09 -33.09
N GLN A 505 -6.36 16.03 -33.34
CA GLN A 505 -7.72 16.06 -33.90
C GLN A 505 -8.82 16.19 -32.82
N PRO A 506 -10.05 16.60 -33.20
CA PRO A 506 -11.25 16.43 -32.36
C PRO A 506 -11.72 14.98 -32.35
N TRP A 507 -12.02 14.44 -31.17
CA TRP A 507 -12.61 13.11 -30.95
C TRP A 507 -13.33 13.07 -29.60
N GLY A 508 -14.24 12.11 -29.43
CA GLY A 508 -14.96 11.84 -28.19
C GLY A 508 -14.71 10.44 -27.60
N TYR A 509 -15.16 10.25 -26.38
CA TYR A 509 -15.06 9.00 -25.61
C TYR A 509 -16.27 8.86 -24.68
N PHE A 510 -16.65 7.63 -24.32
CA PHE A 510 -17.68 7.38 -23.31
C PHE A 510 -17.07 7.47 -21.90
N ALA A 511 -17.56 8.42 -21.09
CA ALA A 511 -17.10 8.66 -19.73
C ALA A 511 -17.86 7.80 -18.71
N GLY A 512 -17.15 7.04 -17.88
CA GLY A 512 -17.75 5.98 -17.06
C GLY A 512 -17.95 4.66 -17.80
N SER A 513 -17.20 4.46 -18.90
CA SER A 513 -16.77 3.16 -19.42
C SER A 513 -17.80 2.06 -19.72
N MET A 514 -19.11 2.32 -19.80
CA MET A 514 -20.11 1.36 -20.32
C MET A 514 -20.44 1.66 -21.79
N PHE A 515 -20.27 0.66 -22.66
CA PHE A 515 -20.49 0.77 -24.10
C PHE A 515 -20.48 -0.61 -24.79
N TRP A 516 -21.05 -0.68 -25.99
CA TRP A 516 -20.77 -1.71 -26.98
C TRP A 516 -19.62 -1.28 -27.89
N ILE A 517 -18.71 -2.18 -28.27
CA ILE A 517 -17.56 -1.88 -29.13
C ILE A 517 -17.17 -3.05 -30.04
N ARG A 518 -16.58 -2.75 -31.21
CA ARG A 518 -15.81 -3.73 -32.00
C ARG A 518 -14.44 -3.94 -31.36
N PRO A 519 -14.11 -5.14 -30.82
CA PRO A 519 -12.86 -5.35 -30.09
C PRO A 519 -11.61 -5.16 -30.97
N SER A 520 -11.73 -5.25 -32.29
CA SER A 520 -10.66 -5.01 -33.26
C SER A 520 -9.97 -3.64 -33.13
N LEU A 521 -10.67 -2.60 -32.68
CA LEU A 521 -10.03 -1.29 -32.40
C LEU A 521 -9.05 -1.32 -31.23
N LEU A 522 -9.31 -2.21 -30.27
CA LEU A 522 -8.51 -2.34 -29.06
C LEU A 522 -7.22 -3.15 -29.28
N ALA A 523 -7.02 -3.72 -30.49
CA ALA A 523 -5.90 -4.59 -30.80
C ALA A 523 -4.52 -3.91 -30.68
N GLU A 524 -4.37 -2.68 -31.17
CA GLU A 524 -3.09 -1.94 -31.08
C GLU A 524 -2.78 -1.55 -29.63
N ILE A 525 -3.79 -1.04 -28.91
CA ILE A 525 -3.69 -0.68 -27.49
C ILE A 525 -3.35 -1.92 -26.64
N SER A 526 -4.02 -3.05 -26.88
CA SER A 526 -3.77 -4.30 -26.15
C SER A 526 -2.37 -4.84 -26.38
N ALA A 527 -1.90 -4.88 -27.64
CA ALA A 527 -0.54 -5.30 -27.96
C ALA A 527 0.51 -4.41 -27.26
N TYR A 528 0.31 -3.10 -27.28
CA TYR A 528 1.23 -2.16 -26.65
C TYR A 528 1.22 -2.23 -25.11
N LEU A 529 0.05 -2.32 -24.47
CA LEU A 529 -0.05 -2.46 -23.01
C LEU A 529 0.57 -3.79 -22.51
N PHE A 530 0.49 -4.85 -23.30
CA PHE A 530 1.19 -6.12 -23.02
C PHE A 530 2.73 -5.98 -23.09
N GLU A 531 3.26 -5.10 -23.94
CA GLU A 531 4.70 -4.87 -24.09
C GLU A 531 5.24 -3.73 -23.19
N THR A 532 4.38 -2.92 -22.57
CA THR A 532 4.76 -1.66 -21.91
C THR A 532 4.81 -1.76 -20.37
N PRO A 533 5.98 -1.56 -19.73
CA PRO A 533 6.12 -1.69 -18.27
C PRO A 533 5.27 -0.74 -17.43
N VAL A 534 4.80 0.38 -17.97
CA VAL A 534 3.95 1.36 -17.27
C VAL A 534 2.64 0.73 -16.76
N TYR A 535 2.13 -0.29 -17.46
CA TYR A 535 0.94 -1.04 -17.06
C TYR A 535 1.28 -2.20 -16.09
N GLN A 536 2.50 -2.74 -16.15
CA GLN A 536 2.99 -3.86 -15.31
C GLN A 536 3.62 -3.42 -13.97
N VAL A 537 3.75 -2.11 -13.76
CA VAL A 537 4.08 -1.51 -12.46
C VAL A 537 2.78 -0.95 -11.89
N HIS A 538 2.17 -1.69 -10.95
CA HIS A 538 0.91 -1.30 -10.31
C HIS A 538 1.01 0.14 -9.78
N THR A 539 0.31 1.06 -10.43
CA THR A 539 0.46 2.50 -10.16
C THR A 539 -0.22 2.85 -8.84
N THR A 540 0.55 3.33 -7.87
CA THR A 540 0.09 3.72 -6.52
C THR A 540 -0.88 4.92 -6.52
N ASN A 541 -1.07 5.56 -7.67
CA ASN A 541 -1.95 6.73 -7.85
C ASN A 541 -3.22 6.32 -8.63
N ASP A 542 -4.10 5.58 -7.97
CA ASP A 542 -5.47 5.34 -8.46
C ASP A 542 -6.20 6.69 -8.60
N GLY A 543 -6.82 6.95 -9.76
CA GLY A 543 -7.51 8.21 -10.08
C GLY A 543 -7.04 8.95 -11.33
N GLN A 544 -5.85 8.63 -11.89
CA GLN A 544 -5.28 9.39 -13.03
C GLN A 544 -4.97 8.54 -14.27
N VAL A 545 -4.51 7.31 -14.12
CA VAL A 545 -4.03 6.47 -15.23
C VAL A 545 -5.19 5.71 -15.90
N GLU A 546 -6.16 5.24 -15.12
CA GLU A 546 -7.37 4.61 -15.62
C GLU A 546 -8.25 5.58 -16.42
N HIS A 547 -8.30 6.85 -16.00
CA HIS A 547 -8.94 7.91 -16.79
C HIS A 547 -8.22 8.15 -18.12
N ALA A 548 -6.88 8.11 -18.14
CA ALA A 548 -6.11 8.21 -19.38
C ALA A 548 -6.33 6.99 -20.29
N LEU A 549 -6.44 5.78 -19.73
CA LEU A 549 -6.75 4.55 -20.46
C LEU A 549 -8.17 4.59 -21.07
N GLU A 550 -9.17 5.12 -20.35
CA GLU A 550 -10.52 5.38 -20.91
C GLU A 550 -10.45 6.34 -22.12
N ARG A 551 -9.62 7.38 -22.06
CA ARG A 551 -9.39 8.30 -23.20
C ARG A 551 -8.66 7.60 -24.35
N ALA A 552 -7.73 6.68 -24.08
CA ALA A 552 -7.05 5.90 -25.12
C ALA A 552 -8.04 5.00 -25.91
N ILE A 553 -9.03 4.41 -25.23
CA ILE A 553 -10.13 3.68 -25.90
C ILE A 553 -10.90 4.61 -26.84
N GLY A 554 -11.25 5.82 -26.41
CA GLY A 554 -11.89 6.82 -27.28
C GLY A 554 -11.05 7.20 -28.49
N LEU A 555 -9.76 7.48 -28.27
CA LEU A 555 -8.79 7.84 -29.30
C LEU A 555 -8.59 6.73 -30.36
N SER A 556 -8.79 5.45 -30.00
CA SER A 556 -8.70 4.34 -30.97
C SER A 556 -9.64 4.50 -32.17
N MET A 557 -10.81 5.12 -31.98
CA MET A 557 -11.77 5.42 -33.06
C MET A 557 -11.27 6.52 -34.02
N ALA A 558 -10.38 7.41 -33.58
CA ALA A 558 -9.79 8.44 -34.43
C ALA A 558 -8.74 7.90 -35.43
N SER A 559 -8.42 6.61 -35.36
CA SER A 559 -7.48 5.92 -36.26
C SER A 559 -8.00 5.77 -37.70
N ASP A 560 -9.32 5.80 -37.89
CA ASP A 560 -9.95 5.87 -39.21
C ASP A 560 -10.95 7.05 -39.24
N PRO A 561 -10.71 8.10 -40.05
CA PRO A 561 -11.62 9.23 -40.20
C PRO A 561 -13.05 8.88 -40.66
N ALA A 562 -13.27 7.68 -41.21
CA ALA A 562 -14.60 7.18 -41.55
C ALA A 562 -15.40 6.67 -40.34
N SER A 563 -14.79 6.53 -39.16
CA SER A 563 -15.41 5.96 -37.97
C SER A 563 -16.64 6.74 -37.49
N LYS A 564 -17.66 5.99 -37.08
CA LYS A 564 -18.88 6.50 -36.47
C LYS A 564 -19.10 5.90 -35.09
N VAL A 565 -19.83 6.63 -34.28
CA VAL A 565 -20.31 6.22 -32.96
C VAL A 565 -21.85 6.25 -32.97
N GLY A 566 -22.49 5.25 -32.37
CA GLY A 566 -23.91 5.30 -32.07
C GLY A 566 -24.14 5.95 -30.71
N LEU A 567 -24.88 7.05 -30.69
CA LEU A 567 -25.22 7.78 -29.48
C LEU A 567 -26.67 7.47 -29.12
N VAL A 568 -26.85 6.60 -28.12
CA VAL A 568 -28.15 6.18 -27.59
C VAL A 568 -28.69 7.26 -26.70
N ASP A 569 -29.85 7.81 -27.04
CA ASP A 569 -30.60 8.69 -26.15
C ASP A 569 -31.20 7.86 -24.98
N PRO A 570 -30.91 8.18 -23.71
CA PRO A 570 -31.33 7.35 -22.58
C PRO A 570 -32.82 7.48 -22.23
N GLU A 571 -33.54 8.48 -22.78
CA GLU A 571 -34.97 8.65 -22.53
C GLU A 571 -35.82 8.08 -23.69
N SER A 572 -35.44 8.36 -24.94
CA SER A 572 -36.20 7.89 -26.11
C SER A 572 -35.74 6.52 -26.64
N HIS A 573 -34.56 6.05 -26.24
CA HIS A 573 -33.84 4.90 -26.80
C HIS A 573 -33.52 5.01 -28.31
N GLU A 574 -33.68 6.19 -28.93
CA GLU A 574 -33.25 6.43 -30.30
C GLU A 574 -31.71 6.43 -30.42
N ILE A 575 -31.19 5.91 -31.53
CA ILE A 575 -29.74 5.81 -31.77
C ILE A 575 -29.31 6.80 -32.86
N GLU A 576 -28.63 7.87 -32.44
CA GLU A 576 -28.06 8.85 -33.35
C GLU A 576 -26.69 8.38 -33.86
N ILE A 577 -26.58 8.05 -35.15
CA ILE A 577 -25.30 7.64 -35.76
C ILE A 577 -24.47 8.90 -36.13
N ALA A 578 -23.44 9.16 -35.35
CA ALA A 578 -22.63 10.38 -35.41
C ALA A 578 -21.16 10.10 -35.81
N PRO A 579 -20.41 11.09 -36.35
CA PRO A 579 -18.96 10.99 -36.47
C PRO A 579 -18.29 10.90 -35.08
N PHE A 580 -17.19 10.17 -34.95
CA PHE A 580 -16.41 10.08 -33.68
C PHE A 580 -15.94 11.44 -33.11
N ALA A 581 -15.96 12.50 -33.94
CA ALA A 581 -15.61 13.87 -33.57
C ALA A 581 -16.80 14.69 -33.01
N LYS A 582 -18.00 14.09 -32.85
CA LYS A 582 -19.21 14.74 -32.32
C LYS A 582 -19.58 14.16 -30.95
N GLY A 583 -19.28 14.89 -29.89
CA GLY A 583 -19.74 14.62 -28.52
C GLY A 583 -20.06 15.91 -27.76
N SER A 584 -20.55 15.77 -26.53
CA SER A 584 -20.85 16.94 -25.69
C SER A 584 -19.57 17.60 -25.17
N LYS A 585 -19.61 18.94 -25.02
CA LYS A 585 -18.57 19.73 -24.32
C LYS A 585 -18.92 20.02 -22.87
N GLU A 586 -20.17 19.77 -22.48
CA GLU A 586 -20.69 19.83 -21.12
C GLU A 586 -19.88 18.88 -20.22
N PRO A 587 -19.25 19.38 -19.15
CA PRO A 587 -18.62 18.56 -18.11
C PRO A 587 -19.57 17.49 -17.56
N MET A 588 -19.02 16.37 -17.11
CA MET A 588 -19.83 15.27 -16.59
C MET A 588 -20.71 15.65 -15.38
N HIS A 589 -20.34 16.65 -14.58
CA HIS A 589 -21.19 17.09 -13.47
C HIS A 589 -22.43 17.84 -13.98
N GLU A 590 -22.27 18.87 -14.83
CA GLU A 590 -23.39 19.61 -15.44
C GLU A 590 -24.41 18.68 -16.14
N THR A 591 -23.94 17.62 -16.80
CA THR A 591 -24.79 16.58 -17.39
C THR A 591 -25.58 15.78 -16.35
N LEU A 592 -24.94 15.39 -15.26
CA LEU A 592 -25.59 14.64 -14.18
C LEU A 592 -26.54 15.53 -13.37
N ASP A 593 -26.21 16.81 -13.20
CA ASP A 593 -27.09 17.83 -12.62
C ASP A 593 -28.39 17.92 -13.43
N ARG A 594 -28.29 18.20 -14.74
CA ARG A 594 -29.43 18.30 -15.67
C ARG A 594 -30.29 17.04 -15.71
N ILE A 595 -29.70 15.85 -15.67
CA ILE A 595 -30.46 14.60 -15.77
C ILE A 595 -31.06 14.20 -14.42
N ALA A 596 -30.41 14.52 -13.29
CA ALA A 596 -31.04 14.38 -11.98
C ALA A 596 -32.30 15.27 -11.88
N GLU A 597 -32.20 16.55 -12.29
CA GLU A 597 -33.36 17.45 -12.41
C GLU A 597 -34.47 16.86 -13.28
N GLY A 598 -34.13 16.35 -14.48
CA GLY A 598 -35.08 15.73 -15.41
C GLY A 598 -35.76 14.46 -14.89
N MET A 599 -35.03 13.62 -14.15
CA MET A 599 -35.56 12.40 -13.52
C MET A 599 -36.41 12.67 -12.27
N GLY A 600 -36.59 13.93 -11.86
CA GLY A 600 -37.23 14.28 -10.59
C GLY A 600 -36.38 13.93 -9.36
N ILE A 601 -35.10 13.58 -9.57
CA ILE A 601 -34.09 13.45 -8.53
C ILE A 601 -33.68 14.88 -8.16
N LEU A 602 -34.50 15.51 -7.31
CA LEU A 602 -34.24 16.86 -6.79
C LEU A 602 -32.79 16.98 -6.34
N LEU A 603 -31.99 17.78 -7.06
CA LEU A 603 -30.68 18.21 -6.59
C LEU A 603 -30.88 18.85 -5.20
N PRO A 604 -30.14 18.42 -4.17
CA PRO A 604 -30.57 18.56 -2.78
C PRO A 604 -30.41 19.99 -2.24
N VAL A 605 -31.33 20.86 -2.64
CA VAL A 605 -31.91 21.85 -1.73
C VAL A 605 -32.79 21.13 -0.69
N GLU A 606 -33.49 20.05 -1.09
CA GLU A 606 -34.32 19.23 -0.21
C GLU A 606 -34.23 17.72 -0.54
N GLN A 607 -33.39 16.97 0.19
CA GLN A 607 -33.70 15.57 0.51
C GLN A 607 -34.02 15.46 2.01
N ARG A 608 -35.28 15.15 2.32
CA ARG A 608 -35.73 14.72 3.66
C ARG A 608 -36.01 13.21 3.70
N GLY A 609 -34.97 12.43 3.43
CA GLY A 609 -34.63 11.35 4.38
C GLY A 609 -33.74 12.00 5.44
N GLU A 610 -34.08 11.87 6.73
CA GLU A 610 -33.63 12.72 7.85
C GLU A 610 -32.27 13.42 7.63
N ALA A 611 -32.34 14.74 7.36
CA ALA A 611 -31.18 15.56 7.02
C ALA A 611 -30.08 15.39 8.06
N ALA A 612 -28.90 14.93 7.63
CA ALA A 612 -27.86 14.39 8.51
C ALA A 612 -27.61 15.29 9.73
N GLN A 613 -28.07 14.84 10.90
CA GLN A 613 -28.09 15.68 12.09
C GLN A 613 -26.70 15.75 12.71
N ILE A 614 -25.97 16.82 12.40
CA ILE A 614 -24.62 17.03 12.90
C ILE A 614 -24.69 17.72 14.27
N SER A 615 -24.27 17.01 15.32
CA SER A 615 -24.00 17.54 16.65
C SER A 615 -22.54 17.95 16.71
N ILE A 616 -22.26 19.25 16.54
CA ILE A 616 -20.92 19.79 16.79
C ILE A 616 -20.76 20.02 18.29
N LYS A 617 -19.92 19.22 18.96
CA LYS A 617 -19.57 19.41 20.38
C LYS A 617 -18.39 20.39 20.46
N ILE A 618 -18.57 21.50 21.18
CA ILE A 618 -17.49 22.45 21.48
C ILE A 618 -17.32 22.68 22.99
N PRO A 619 -16.08 22.89 23.48
CA PRO A 619 -15.81 23.07 24.90
C PRO A 619 -16.07 24.51 25.40
N ALA A 620 -16.59 25.39 24.54
CA ALA A 620 -16.95 26.75 24.92
C ALA A 620 -18.18 26.77 25.86
N PRO A 621 -18.15 27.53 26.98
CA PRO A 621 -19.33 27.76 27.81
C PRO A 621 -20.35 28.65 27.10
N LYS A 622 -21.64 28.27 27.14
CA LYS A 622 -22.72 28.92 26.39
C LYS A 622 -22.86 30.42 26.69
N GLN A 623 -22.65 30.82 27.94
CA GLN A 623 -22.75 32.22 28.37
C GLN A 623 -21.57 33.09 27.86
N GLN A 624 -20.40 32.50 27.64
CA GLN A 624 -19.16 33.20 27.26
C GLN A 624 -18.79 33.03 25.79
N LYS A 625 -19.63 32.35 24.99
CA LYS A 625 -19.30 31.87 23.64
C LYS A 625 -18.62 32.87 22.70
N GLN A 626 -18.95 34.16 22.79
CA GLN A 626 -18.36 35.20 21.93
C GLN A 626 -16.87 35.46 22.19
N GLN A 627 -16.35 35.01 23.34
CA GLN A 627 -14.94 35.10 23.75
C GLN A 627 -14.12 33.85 23.37
N TRP A 628 -14.75 32.83 22.77
CA TRP A 628 -14.15 31.53 22.48
C TRP A 628 -14.04 31.29 20.97
N GLY A 629 -12.82 31.08 20.48
CA GLY A 629 -12.57 30.76 19.06
C GLY A 629 -13.34 29.52 18.59
N ASP A 630 -13.42 28.49 19.44
CA ASP A 630 -14.14 27.23 19.19
C ASP A 630 -15.61 27.44 18.77
N TYR A 631 -16.28 28.46 19.34
CA TYR A 631 -17.65 28.80 18.96
C TYR A 631 -17.73 29.38 17.55
N HIS A 632 -16.85 30.32 17.20
CA HIS A 632 -16.81 30.92 15.86
C HIS A 632 -16.39 29.91 14.78
N TYR A 633 -15.47 29.01 15.14
CA TYR A 633 -15.01 27.90 14.30
C TYR A 633 -16.15 26.91 14.00
N ALA A 634 -16.93 26.53 15.02
CA ALA A 634 -18.12 25.71 14.85
C ALA A 634 -19.28 26.45 14.15
N GLU A 635 -19.44 27.75 14.36
CA GLU A 635 -20.44 28.59 13.68
C GLU A 635 -20.19 28.63 12.17
N ALA A 636 -18.94 28.84 11.75
CA ALA A 636 -18.53 28.83 10.35
C ALA A 636 -18.68 27.43 9.72
N LEU A 637 -18.21 26.36 10.37
CA LEU A 637 -18.42 25.00 9.87
C LEU A 637 -19.91 24.63 9.78
N ALA A 638 -20.71 25.01 10.78
CA ALA A 638 -22.15 24.75 10.78
C ALA A 638 -22.89 25.52 9.68
N LYS A 639 -22.41 26.71 9.29
CA LYS A 639 -22.89 27.45 8.13
C LYS A 639 -22.60 26.66 6.83
N SER A 640 -21.35 26.26 6.60
CA SER A 640 -20.96 25.48 5.42
C SER A 640 -21.71 24.13 5.32
N CYS A 641 -21.83 23.39 6.42
CA CYS A 641 -22.60 22.14 6.43
C CYS A 641 -24.12 22.35 6.20
N ARG A 642 -24.71 23.46 6.66
CA ARG A 642 -26.12 23.82 6.34
C ARG A 642 -26.31 24.22 4.88
N GLN A 643 -25.31 24.87 4.26
CA GLN A 643 -25.31 25.14 2.81
C GLN A 643 -25.23 23.84 1.99
N LEU A 644 -24.71 22.75 2.59
CA LEU A 644 -24.74 21.38 2.07
C LEU A 644 -25.91 20.54 2.63
N GLY A 645 -27.02 21.19 3.02
CA GLY A 645 -28.29 20.55 3.37
C GLY A 645 -28.39 19.90 4.77
N CYS A 646 -27.36 19.99 5.62
CA CYS A 646 -27.35 19.29 6.91
C CYS A 646 -28.10 20.05 8.03
N GLU A 647 -28.87 19.35 8.87
CA GLU A 647 -29.43 19.90 10.11
C GLU A 647 -28.35 19.97 11.20
N VAL A 648 -27.56 21.06 11.20
CA VAL A 648 -26.45 21.24 12.15
C VAL A 648 -26.87 21.96 13.42
N ALA A 649 -26.51 21.41 14.58
CA ALA A 649 -26.57 22.05 15.88
C ALA A 649 -25.18 22.10 16.54
N ILE A 650 -24.98 23.12 17.38
CA ILE A 650 -23.75 23.30 18.16
C ILE A 650 -24.15 23.15 19.63
N ASP A 651 -23.62 22.12 20.28
CA ASP A 651 -23.88 21.85 21.69
C ASP A 651 -22.68 22.36 22.52
N PHE A 652 -22.96 23.31 23.42
CA PHE A 652 -21.96 23.94 24.29
C PHE A 652 -21.54 23.00 25.43
N LEU A 653 -20.48 23.35 26.17
CA LEU A 653 -19.89 22.48 27.21
C LEU A 653 -20.92 22.00 28.25
N GLU A 654 -21.85 22.88 28.64
CA GLU A 654 -22.91 22.58 29.61
C GLU A 654 -24.01 21.65 29.05
N GLU A 655 -24.03 21.45 27.73
CA GLU A 655 -25.05 20.72 26.96
C GLU A 655 -24.53 19.37 26.44
N TRP A 656 -23.29 19.00 26.76
CA TRP A 656 -22.67 17.75 26.31
C TRP A 656 -23.40 16.49 26.79
N GLY A 657 -24.08 16.55 27.94
CA GLY A 657 -24.94 15.47 28.43
C GLY A 657 -26.23 15.26 27.63
N ASN A 658 -26.58 16.15 26.70
CA ASN A 658 -27.76 15.99 25.85
C ASN A 658 -27.49 14.94 24.76
N LYS A 659 -27.95 13.69 25.00
CA LYS A 659 -28.08 12.69 23.93
C LYS A 659 -29.11 13.15 22.91
N ARG A 660 -28.73 13.11 21.63
CA ARG A 660 -29.63 13.18 20.47
C ARG A 660 -29.96 11.74 20.05
N THR A 661 -31.09 11.52 19.39
CA THR A 661 -31.60 10.19 19.03
C THR A 661 -31.90 10.11 17.54
N GLY A 662 -31.42 9.07 16.86
CA GLY A 662 -31.55 8.89 15.41
C GLY A 662 -30.17 8.82 14.72
N ASP A 663 -30.17 8.78 13.38
CA ASP A 663 -28.97 8.69 12.53
C ASP A 663 -28.18 10.01 12.49
N SER A 664 -27.72 10.45 13.66
CA SER A 664 -26.90 11.64 13.84
C SER A 664 -25.41 11.39 13.60
N VAL A 665 -24.65 12.46 13.38
CA VAL A 665 -23.19 12.45 13.36
C VAL A 665 -22.71 13.36 14.47
N LEU A 666 -21.84 12.87 15.34
CA LEU A 666 -21.17 13.69 16.32
C LEU A 666 -19.81 14.14 15.80
N LEU A 667 -19.55 15.45 15.84
CA LEU A 667 -18.25 16.03 15.54
C LEU A 667 -17.73 16.77 16.78
N CYS A 668 -16.77 16.19 17.48
CA CYS A 668 -16.09 16.88 18.58
C CYS A 668 -14.98 17.76 18.01
N ILE A 669 -15.16 19.08 18.04
CA ILE A 669 -14.09 20.02 17.71
C ILE A 669 -13.29 20.24 19.00
N ARG A 670 -12.14 19.57 19.06
CA ARG A 670 -11.39 19.36 20.30
C ARG A 670 -10.50 20.57 20.61
N GLY A 671 -11.08 21.47 21.41
CA GLY A 671 -10.35 22.44 22.22
C GLY A 671 -9.98 21.85 23.59
N LEU A 672 -10.19 22.62 24.66
CA LEU A 672 -9.63 22.32 26.00
C LEU A 672 -10.26 21.12 26.74
N SER A 673 -11.55 20.84 26.56
CA SER A 673 -12.27 19.79 27.31
C SER A 673 -12.40 18.49 26.51
N ARG A 674 -12.31 17.33 27.18
CA ARG A 674 -12.57 16.00 26.60
C ARG A 674 -14.06 15.70 26.59
N PHE A 675 -14.58 15.34 25.43
CA PHE A 675 -15.91 14.73 25.28
C PHE A 675 -15.78 13.20 25.22
N GLU A 676 -16.72 12.47 25.81
CA GLU A 676 -16.79 11.01 25.73
C GLU A 676 -17.90 10.60 24.73
N PRO A 677 -17.56 9.96 23.60
CA PRO A 677 -18.53 9.59 22.57
C PRO A 677 -19.43 8.41 22.98
N SER A 678 -20.50 8.20 22.21
CA SER A 678 -21.48 7.13 22.46
C SER A 678 -21.51 6.17 21.28
N SER A 679 -21.51 4.87 21.56
CA SER A 679 -21.53 3.78 20.56
C SER A 679 -22.80 3.69 19.70
N ASP A 680 -23.76 4.59 19.92
CA ASP A 680 -25.11 4.57 19.32
C ASP A 680 -25.21 5.41 18.03
N GLN A 681 -24.11 6.04 17.60
CA GLN A 681 -24.03 7.01 16.50
C GLN A 681 -22.62 7.01 15.88
N LEU A 682 -22.42 7.69 14.75
CA LEU A 682 -21.08 7.92 14.18
C LEU A 682 -20.38 9.09 14.90
N ASN A 683 -19.19 8.87 15.44
CA ASN A 683 -18.41 9.86 16.21
C ASN A 683 -17.09 10.21 15.51
N ILE A 684 -16.89 11.50 15.25
CA ILE A 684 -15.68 12.05 14.63
C ILE A 684 -15.01 13.02 15.59
N LEU A 685 -13.70 12.87 15.80
CA LEU A 685 -12.87 13.80 16.56
C LEU A 685 -12.13 14.73 15.59
N TRP A 686 -12.06 16.03 15.87
CA TRP A 686 -11.17 16.95 15.14
C TRP A 686 -10.28 17.72 16.11
N VAL A 687 -9.02 17.31 16.19
CA VAL A 687 -7.98 17.97 16.97
C VAL A 687 -7.50 19.22 16.22
N ILE A 688 -7.92 20.40 16.67
CA ILE A 688 -7.54 21.70 16.08
C ILE A 688 -6.47 22.46 16.88
N SER A 689 -6.31 22.14 18.17
CA SER A 689 -5.34 22.78 19.06
C SER A 689 -4.98 21.85 20.23
N HIS A 690 -3.95 22.23 21.01
CA HIS A 690 -3.52 21.54 22.22
C HIS A 690 -3.40 20.00 22.10
N PRO A 691 -2.65 19.49 21.09
CA PRO A 691 -2.51 18.04 20.85
C PRO A 691 -1.86 17.30 22.04
N ASP A 692 -1.10 18.02 22.87
CA ASP A 692 -0.53 17.53 24.14
C ASP A 692 -1.59 17.07 25.17
N GLN A 693 -2.86 17.41 24.95
CA GLN A 693 -4.00 17.03 25.81
C GLN A 693 -4.92 15.96 25.21
N VAL A 694 -4.67 15.48 23.99
CA VAL A 694 -5.54 14.48 23.34
C VAL A 694 -4.92 13.10 23.52
N SER A 695 -5.61 12.26 24.27
CA SER A 695 -5.13 10.93 24.63
C SER A 695 -5.21 9.96 23.44
N PHE A 696 -4.27 9.02 23.31
CA PHE A 696 -4.36 7.95 22.30
C PHE A 696 -5.64 7.12 22.52
N GLU A 697 -5.93 6.76 23.78
CA GLU A 697 -7.13 6.03 24.16
C GLU A 697 -8.39 6.92 24.11
N GLU A 698 -8.27 8.24 23.96
CA GLU A 698 -9.37 9.15 23.63
C GLU A 698 -9.62 9.17 22.12
N MET A 699 -8.58 9.22 21.29
CA MET A 699 -8.69 9.10 19.83
C MET A 699 -9.36 7.78 19.42
N GLU A 700 -9.07 6.69 20.14
CA GLU A 700 -9.62 5.34 19.91
C GLU A 700 -11.07 5.14 20.37
N GLN A 701 -11.71 6.18 20.92
CA GLN A 701 -13.16 6.16 21.21
C GLN A 701 -14.00 6.67 20.04
N TYR A 702 -13.36 7.16 18.97
CA TYR A 702 -14.02 7.73 17.78
C TYR A 702 -13.81 6.82 16.56
N ASP A 703 -14.72 6.92 15.59
CA ASP A 703 -14.70 6.16 14.34
C ASP A 703 -13.74 6.75 13.30
N LEU A 704 -13.46 8.06 13.41
CA LEU A 704 -12.50 8.80 12.59
C LEU A 704 -11.88 9.95 13.40
N VAL A 705 -10.57 10.16 13.23
CA VAL A 705 -9.82 11.24 13.89
C VAL A 705 -9.20 12.16 12.84
N TYR A 706 -9.63 13.41 12.83
CA TYR A 706 -9.01 14.50 12.08
C TYR A 706 -7.99 15.26 12.94
N VAL A 707 -6.87 15.66 12.32
CA VAL A 707 -5.77 16.36 13.00
C VAL A 707 -5.34 17.57 12.17
N ALA A 708 -5.25 18.75 12.79
CA ALA A 708 -4.86 20.00 12.13
C ALA A 708 -3.33 20.18 11.94
N SER A 709 -2.63 19.07 11.68
CA SER A 709 -1.20 18.99 11.36
C SER A 709 -0.98 17.82 10.40
N LEU A 710 -0.11 18.01 9.40
CA LEU A 710 0.22 16.96 8.43
C LEU A 710 1.22 15.95 9.01
N SER A 711 2.26 16.45 9.68
CA SER A 711 3.30 15.62 10.30
C SER A 711 2.78 14.82 11.48
N TYR A 712 1.89 15.39 12.30
CA TYR A 712 1.33 14.67 13.45
C TYR A 712 0.29 13.62 13.03
N ALA A 713 -0.48 13.84 11.96
CA ALA A 713 -1.33 12.81 11.39
C ALA A 713 -0.50 11.58 10.93
N ASN A 714 0.64 11.82 10.27
CA ASN A 714 1.56 10.77 9.85
C ASN A 714 2.22 10.05 11.05
N PHE A 715 2.61 10.81 12.08
CA PHE A 715 3.21 10.30 13.33
C PHE A 715 2.24 9.40 14.13
N LEU A 716 0.95 9.71 14.13
CA LEU A 716 -0.06 8.93 14.87
C LEU A 716 -0.43 7.61 14.19
N GLN A 717 -0.21 7.48 12.88
CA GLN A 717 -0.79 6.41 12.07
C GLN A 717 -0.41 4.95 12.46
N PRO A 718 0.76 4.66 13.06
CA PRO A 718 1.08 3.35 13.64
C PRO A 718 0.95 3.30 15.18
N ILE A 719 0.46 4.36 15.82
CA ILE A 719 0.32 4.48 17.29
C ILE A 719 -1.14 4.29 17.72
N VAL A 720 -2.08 4.80 16.93
CA VAL A 720 -3.52 4.84 17.16
C VAL A 720 -4.22 3.86 16.20
N GLN A 721 -5.15 3.06 16.70
CA GLN A 721 -5.89 2.07 15.90
C GLN A 721 -6.99 2.70 15.02
N THR A 722 -7.66 3.74 15.51
CA THR A 722 -8.60 4.54 14.70
C THR A 722 -7.88 5.26 13.57
N THR A 723 -8.47 5.28 12.38
CA THR A 723 -7.94 6.03 11.23
C THR A 723 -7.74 7.50 11.58
N VAL A 724 -6.48 7.95 11.48
CA VAL A 724 -6.10 9.36 11.59
C VAL A 724 -5.96 9.96 10.18
N LYS A 725 -6.56 11.14 9.96
CA LYS A 725 -6.43 11.92 8.72
C LYS A 725 -5.98 13.35 8.99
N PRO A 726 -5.11 13.95 8.15
CA PRO A 726 -4.84 15.38 8.21
C PRO A 726 -6.06 16.17 7.73
N LEU A 727 -6.51 17.12 8.55
CA LEU A 727 -7.51 18.12 8.19
C LEU A 727 -7.12 19.45 8.86
N LEU A 728 -6.35 20.25 8.14
CA LEU A 728 -5.80 21.52 8.62
C LEU A 728 -6.90 22.53 8.94
N GLN A 729 -6.56 23.56 9.71
CA GLN A 729 -7.52 24.62 10.06
C GLN A 729 -8.01 25.40 8.83
N ALA A 730 -9.01 26.26 9.02
CA ALA A 730 -9.76 26.89 7.93
C ALA A 730 -10.38 28.24 8.31
N THR A 731 -10.78 29.00 7.29
CA THR A 731 -11.33 30.36 7.44
C THR A 731 -12.74 30.49 6.86
N ASP A 732 -13.52 31.42 7.41
CA ASP A 732 -14.86 31.80 6.93
C ASP A 732 -14.70 32.84 5.82
N THR A 733 -14.74 32.38 4.58
CA THR A 733 -14.39 33.16 3.37
C THR A 733 -15.29 34.36 3.09
N ASP A 734 -16.52 34.40 3.64
CA ASP A 734 -17.38 35.58 3.58
C ASP A 734 -16.97 36.63 4.63
N ARG A 735 -16.61 36.16 5.84
CA ARG A 735 -16.22 36.99 6.99
C ARG A 735 -14.84 37.60 6.77
N PHE A 736 -13.86 36.77 6.45
CA PHE A 736 -12.50 37.16 6.09
C PHE A 736 -12.37 37.37 4.57
N SER A 737 -13.31 38.10 3.98
CA SER A 737 -13.35 38.36 2.54
C SER A 737 -12.42 39.51 2.13
N GLN A 738 -11.84 39.44 0.93
CA GLN A 738 -11.02 40.52 0.37
C GLN A 738 -11.81 41.83 0.15
N SER A 739 -13.13 41.81 0.16
CA SER A 739 -14.01 42.99 0.04
C SER A 739 -14.16 43.80 1.34
N VAL A 740 -13.71 43.28 2.50
CA VAL A 740 -13.73 44.02 3.77
C VAL A 740 -12.97 45.34 3.66
N LYS A 741 -13.48 46.40 4.32
CA LYS A 741 -12.80 47.69 4.44
C LYS A 741 -11.73 47.60 5.53
N ALA A 742 -10.51 48.04 5.22
CA ALA A 742 -9.47 48.21 6.21
C ALA A 742 -9.92 49.18 7.33
N ALA A 743 -9.65 48.82 8.58
CA ALA A 743 -9.67 49.74 9.70
C ALA A 743 -8.56 50.82 9.53
N PRO A 744 -8.59 51.93 10.29
CA PRO A 744 -7.42 52.77 10.45
C PRO A 744 -6.20 51.94 10.86
N ASN A 745 -5.01 52.30 10.37
CA ASN A 745 -3.75 51.59 10.64
C ASN A 745 -3.18 51.94 12.03
N ASP A 746 -4.02 51.80 13.06
CA ASP A 746 -3.72 51.96 14.48
C ASP A 746 -4.41 50.82 15.26
N PRO A 747 -3.64 49.86 15.85
CA PRO A 747 -2.19 49.81 15.85
C PRO A 747 -1.58 49.41 14.49
N ASN A 748 -0.44 50.02 14.15
CA ASN A 748 0.28 49.72 12.90
C ASN A 748 0.85 48.28 12.86
N ILE A 749 1.18 47.73 14.03
CA ILE A 749 1.59 46.33 14.22
C ILE A 749 0.63 45.72 15.24
N LEU A 750 -0.07 44.65 14.85
CA LEU A 750 -1.22 44.12 15.58
C LEU A 750 -0.95 42.69 16.10
N PHE A 751 -1.23 42.43 17.37
CA PHE A 751 -1.38 41.06 17.90
C PHE A 751 -2.76 40.89 18.53
N VAL A 752 -3.42 39.76 18.25
CA VAL A 752 -4.73 39.42 18.83
C VAL A 752 -4.66 38.04 19.48
N GLY A 753 -4.89 37.98 20.80
CA GLY A 753 -4.90 36.76 21.59
C GLY A 753 -4.59 37.01 23.08
N ASN A 754 -5.18 36.20 23.97
CA ASN A 754 -4.96 36.29 25.41
C ASN A 754 -3.63 35.65 25.82
N SER A 755 -2.94 36.21 26.80
CA SER A 755 -1.68 35.63 27.31
C SER A 755 -1.90 34.27 28.00
N ARG A 756 -3.04 34.12 28.69
CA ARG A 756 -3.33 33.03 29.65
C ARG A 756 -2.22 32.85 30.72
N ASN A 757 -1.57 33.93 31.13
CA ASN A 757 -0.39 33.97 32.01
C ASN A 757 0.91 33.39 31.40
N GLU A 758 1.00 33.23 30.08
CA GLU A 758 2.26 32.97 29.37
C GLU A 758 2.75 34.22 28.62
N TYR A 759 4.03 34.57 28.77
CA TYR A 759 4.63 35.65 27.99
C TYR A 759 4.95 35.18 26.57
N ARG A 760 3.95 35.31 25.69
CA ARG A 760 3.94 34.83 24.30
C ARG A 760 5.22 35.20 23.52
N PRO A 761 5.91 34.25 22.85
CA PRO A 761 7.22 34.49 22.26
C PRO A 761 7.32 35.70 21.33
N ILE A 762 6.43 35.84 20.34
CA ILE A 762 6.55 36.95 19.36
C ILE A 762 6.26 38.33 19.96
N VAL A 763 5.43 38.39 21.01
CA VAL A 763 5.12 39.63 21.71
C VAL A 763 6.27 40.01 22.65
N ARG A 764 6.88 39.03 23.33
CA ARG A 764 8.13 39.23 24.08
C ARG A 764 9.25 39.72 23.16
N TRP A 765 9.42 39.09 21.99
CA TRP A 765 10.40 39.50 21.00
C TRP A 765 10.15 40.91 20.47
N ALA A 766 8.89 41.34 20.31
CA ALA A 766 8.58 42.72 19.92
C ALA A 766 9.03 43.74 20.98
N VAL A 767 8.80 43.45 22.27
CA VAL A 767 9.25 44.30 23.39
C VAL A 767 10.79 44.30 23.48
N GLU A 768 11.43 43.14 23.39
CA GLU A 768 12.91 43.00 23.37
C GLU A 768 13.55 43.70 22.16
N ALA A 769 12.84 43.75 21.04
CA ALA A 769 13.25 44.41 19.81
C ALA A 769 12.93 45.91 19.75
N ASP A 770 12.31 46.52 20.77
CA ASP A 770 11.81 47.91 20.72
C ASP A 770 10.89 48.14 19.49
N VAL A 771 9.84 47.33 19.39
CA VAL A 771 8.79 47.35 18.35
C VAL A 771 7.44 47.60 19.00
N ASP A 772 6.81 48.75 18.71
CA ASP A 772 5.48 49.10 19.22
C ASP A 772 4.38 48.20 18.61
N VAL A 773 3.99 47.17 19.36
CA VAL A 773 2.89 46.26 19.03
C VAL A 773 1.65 46.61 19.83
N GLY A 774 0.53 46.84 19.12
CA GLY A 774 -0.78 46.91 19.74
C GLY A 774 -1.36 45.52 19.97
N VAL A 775 -1.61 45.20 21.23
CA VAL A 775 -2.07 43.89 21.70
C VAL A 775 -3.54 43.98 22.11
N TYR A 776 -4.37 43.08 21.57
CA TYR A 776 -5.74 42.86 22.01
C TYR A 776 -5.88 41.48 22.66
N GLY A 777 -6.34 41.43 23.91
CA GLY A 777 -6.52 40.21 24.68
C GLY A 777 -6.48 40.46 26.20
N THR A 778 -6.74 39.41 26.98
CA THR A 778 -6.72 39.45 28.46
C THR A 778 -5.40 38.97 29.07
N LEU A 779 -5.16 39.36 30.34
CA LEU A 779 -4.05 38.94 31.22
C LEU A 779 -2.65 39.42 30.77
N TRP A 780 -2.60 40.55 30.06
CA TRP A 780 -1.36 41.14 29.52
C TRP A 780 -0.70 42.19 30.42
N ASP A 781 -1.44 42.69 31.40
CA ASP A 781 -1.06 43.72 32.38
C ASP A 781 0.21 43.36 33.19
N GLN A 782 0.45 42.08 33.42
CA GLN A 782 1.67 41.58 34.10
C GLN A 782 2.92 41.52 33.19
N PHE A 783 2.76 41.66 31.87
CA PHE A 783 3.84 41.51 30.89
C PHE A 783 4.12 42.78 30.07
N LEU A 784 3.12 43.63 29.85
CA LEU A 784 3.18 44.75 28.91
C LEU A 784 2.81 46.09 29.54
N PRO A 785 3.42 47.21 29.09
CA PRO A 785 3.00 48.54 29.50
C PRO A 785 1.61 48.86 28.91
N ALA A 786 0.80 49.59 29.69
CA ALA A 786 -0.62 49.82 29.37
C ALA A 786 -0.90 50.52 28.02
N HIS A 787 0.08 51.17 27.38
CA HIS A 787 -0.09 51.79 26.06
C HIS A 787 -0.03 50.79 24.89
N MET A 788 0.57 49.61 25.09
CA MET A 788 0.57 48.51 24.11
C MET A 788 -0.74 47.72 24.16
N ILE A 789 -1.39 47.64 25.31
CA ILE A 789 -2.68 46.95 25.48
C ILE A 789 -3.80 47.86 24.92
N LYS A 790 -4.28 47.56 23.71
CA LYS A 790 -5.29 48.38 23.01
C LYS A 790 -6.74 47.98 23.36
N GLY A 791 -6.95 46.82 23.97
CA GLY A 791 -8.25 46.37 24.48
C GLY A 791 -8.27 44.89 24.87
N GLU A 792 -9.31 44.45 25.59
CA GLU A 792 -9.41 43.06 26.05
C GLU A 792 -9.85 42.07 24.95
N ASN A 793 -10.49 42.56 23.88
CA ASN A 793 -10.99 41.77 22.77
C ASN A 793 -11.22 42.64 21.51
N ILE A 794 -11.32 42.01 20.33
CA ILE A 794 -11.92 42.59 19.11
C ILE A 794 -13.12 41.71 18.75
N SER A 795 -14.27 42.28 18.35
CA SER A 795 -15.39 41.43 17.93
C SER A 795 -15.03 40.69 16.64
N ASN A 796 -15.44 39.43 16.51
CA ASN A 796 -15.09 38.62 15.33
C ASN A 796 -15.78 39.09 14.02
N ALA A 797 -16.66 40.08 14.10
CA ALA A 797 -17.21 40.78 12.92
C ALA A 797 -16.32 41.95 12.47
N GLU A 798 -15.58 42.58 13.39
CA GLU A 798 -14.67 43.69 13.12
C GLU A 798 -13.24 43.21 12.83
N LEU A 799 -12.85 42.06 13.39
CA LEU A 799 -11.51 41.46 13.29
C LEU A 799 -10.92 41.41 11.86
N PRO A 800 -11.67 41.06 10.78
CA PRO A 800 -11.13 41.10 9.42
C PRO A 800 -10.71 42.51 8.97
N SER A 801 -11.39 43.55 9.46
CA SER A 801 -11.07 44.96 9.18
C SER A 801 -9.75 45.36 9.84
N PHE A 802 -9.48 44.87 11.05
CA PHE A 802 -8.23 45.08 11.77
C PHE A 802 -7.06 44.31 11.13
N TYR A 803 -7.24 43.02 10.81
CA TYR A 803 -6.23 42.21 10.12
C TYR A 803 -5.82 42.77 8.74
N LYS A 804 -6.76 43.44 8.05
CA LYS A 804 -6.50 44.13 6.78
C LYS A 804 -6.03 45.59 6.95
N GLY A 805 -6.28 46.20 8.11
CA GLY A 805 -5.91 47.58 8.42
C GLY A 805 -4.48 47.74 8.91
N ALA A 806 -4.00 46.79 9.73
CA ALA A 806 -2.63 46.77 10.25
C ALA A 806 -1.59 46.58 9.12
N ALA A 807 -0.46 47.28 9.20
CA ALA A 807 0.65 47.09 8.28
C ALA A 807 1.30 45.70 8.42
N VAL A 808 1.30 45.12 9.63
CA VAL A 808 1.69 43.74 9.93
C VAL A 808 0.86 43.18 11.10
N VAL A 809 0.33 41.97 10.96
CA VAL A 809 -0.20 41.16 12.07
C VAL A 809 0.89 40.20 12.57
N LEU A 810 1.14 40.16 13.87
CA LEU A 810 2.04 39.18 14.48
C LEU A 810 1.28 37.90 14.82
N ASN A 811 1.82 36.75 14.40
CA ASN A 811 1.33 35.43 14.75
C ASN A 811 2.37 34.68 15.60
N ASP A 812 1.88 33.95 16.60
CA ASP A 812 2.61 32.88 17.24
C ASP A 812 1.74 31.63 17.47
N HIS A 813 2.40 30.51 17.72
CA HIS A 813 1.78 29.23 18.08
C HIS A 813 2.04 28.92 19.56
N TRP A 814 1.09 28.23 20.22
CA TRP A 814 1.36 27.58 21.51
C TRP A 814 2.51 26.58 21.34
N GLN A 815 3.36 26.38 22.35
CA GLN A 815 4.56 25.56 22.14
C GLN A 815 4.22 24.10 21.76
N SER A 816 3.16 23.51 22.31
CA SER A 816 2.69 22.18 21.85
C SER A 816 2.09 22.18 20.45
N MET A 817 1.56 23.30 19.95
CA MET A 817 1.13 23.40 18.55
C MET A 817 2.34 23.46 17.61
N ARG A 818 3.37 24.25 17.95
CA ARG A 818 4.62 24.35 17.19
C ARG A 818 5.33 23.00 17.06
N GLU A 819 5.55 22.31 18.18
CA GLU A 819 6.32 21.05 18.25
C GLU A 819 5.59 19.88 17.55
N PHE A 820 4.28 20.02 17.30
CA PHE A 820 3.43 19.04 16.63
C PHE A 820 3.02 19.48 15.20
N GLY A 821 3.56 20.57 14.65
CA GLY A 821 3.28 21.01 13.27
C GLY A 821 1.87 21.58 13.01
N PHE A 822 1.19 22.09 14.05
CA PHE A 822 -0.14 22.70 13.90
C PHE A 822 -0.02 24.15 13.43
N VAL A 823 -0.62 24.47 12.28
CA VAL A 823 -0.72 25.85 11.78
C VAL A 823 -1.86 26.59 12.48
N SER A 824 -1.59 27.80 12.98
CA SER A 824 -2.51 28.71 13.69
C SER A 824 -3.64 29.23 12.79
N ASN A 825 -4.90 29.26 13.27
CA ASN A 825 -6.03 29.76 12.48
C ASN A 825 -5.84 31.21 12.01
N ARG A 826 -5.18 32.03 12.85
CA ARG A 826 -4.85 33.43 12.58
C ARG A 826 -4.11 33.61 11.25
N ILE A 827 -3.30 32.64 10.82
CA ILE A 827 -2.60 32.69 9.54
C ILE A 827 -3.60 32.62 8.36
N PHE A 828 -4.53 31.68 8.40
CA PHE A 828 -5.57 31.54 7.36
C PHE A 828 -6.50 32.76 7.34
N ASP A 829 -6.95 33.23 8.50
CA ASP A 829 -7.87 34.37 8.62
C ASP A 829 -7.25 35.69 8.10
N VAL A 830 -5.98 35.97 8.43
CA VAL A 830 -5.27 37.17 7.93
C VAL A 830 -5.01 37.08 6.43
N LEU A 831 -4.64 35.90 5.91
CA LEU A 831 -4.41 35.72 4.47
C LEU A 831 -5.69 35.84 3.64
N ALA A 832 -6.82 35.32 4.12
CA ALA A 832 -8.08 35.36 3.40
C ALA A 832 -8.57 36.80 3.13
N CYS A 833 -8.45 37.69 4.12
CA CYS A 833 -8.82 39.11 3.94
C CYS A 833 -7.76 39.94 3.21
N GLY A 834 -6.61 39.34 2.83
CA GLY A 834 -5.49 40.01 2.17
C GLY A 834 -4.60 40.84 3.12
N GLY A 835 -4.57 40.50 4.40
CA GLY A 835 -3.68 41.09 5.39
C GLY A 835 -2.24 40.56 5.30
N ARG A 836 -1.34 41.21 6.02
CA ARG A 836 0.11 40.90 6.08
C ARG A 836 0.46 40.29 7.43
N LEU A 837 1.37 39.32 7.49
CA LEU A 837 1.78 38.75 8.77
C LEU A 837 3.24 38.31 8.86
N ILE A 838 3.76 38.32 10.08
CA ILE A 838 5.00 37.65 10.49
C ILE A 838 4.63 36.58 11.51
N SER A 839 5.19 35.38 11.39
CA SER A 839 4.99 34.27 12.34
C SER A 839 6.27 33.95 13.10
N ASP A 840 6.13 33.29 14.24
CA ASP A 840 7.19 32.40 14.75
C ASP A 840 7.49 31.26 13.76
N GLU A 841 8.72 30.72 13.80
CA GLU A 841 9.12 29.56 13.00
C GLU A 841 8.29 28.30 13.31
N VAL A 842 7.58 27.79 12.31
CA VAL A 842 6.96 26.46 12.27
C VAL A 842 7.07 25.91 10.84
N PRO A 843 7.81 24.81 10.57
CA PRO A 843 8.00 24.28 9.21
C PRO A 843 6.70 24.05 8.42
N ALA A 844 5.60 23.71 9.10
CA ALA A 844 4.27 23.54 8.55
C ALA A 844 3.74 24.76 7.82
N VAL A 845 4.09 25.98 8.25
CA VAL A 845 3.73 27.20 7.52
C VAL A 845 4.36 27.18 6.13
N SER A 846 5.65 26.83 6.04
CA SER A 846 6.42 26.76 4.80
C SER A 846 5.92 25.66 3.84
N TYR A 847 5.65 24.45 4.33
CA TYR A 847 5.21 23.35 3.45
C TYR A 847 3.69 23.34 3.16
N THR A 848 2.87 24.05 3.94
CA THR A 848 1.42 24.17 3.70
C THR A 848 1.09 25.37 2.79
N LEU A 849 1.76 26.51 3.02
CA LEU A 849 1.43 27.80 2.40
C LEU A 849 2.59 28.40 1.59
N GLY A 850 3.69 27.66 1.41
CA GLY A 850 4.88 28.11 0.68
C GLY A 850 5.73 29.12 1.46
N SER A 851 6.87 29.49 0.87
CA SER A 851 7.84 30.43 1.47
C SER A 851 7.44 31.91 1.38
N GLY A 852 6.15 32.21 1.17
CA GLY A 852 5.63 33.58 1.02
C GLY A 852 5.12 34.21 2.32
N ILE A 853 5.35 33.56 3.46
CA ILE A 853 5.04 34.06 4.81
C ILE A 853 6.37 34.21 5.56
N GLN A 854 6.62 35.40 6.10
CA GLN A 854 7.85 35.65 6.85
C GLN A 854 7.79 35.02 8.24
N GLN A 855 8.84 34.28 8.60
CA GLN A 855 8.99 33.59 9.88
C GLN A 855 10.25 34.05 10.59
N VAL A 856 10.22 34.07 11.93
CA VAL A 856 11.32 34.53 12.79
C VAL A 856 11.50 33.65 14.03
N THR A 857 12.73 33.63 14.55
CA THR A 857 13.17 32.82 15.70
C THR A 857 13.54 33.66 16.93
N GLY A 858 13.68 34.99 16.78
CA GLY A 858 14.11 35.89 17.86
C GLY A 858 13.85 37.39 17.57
N PRO A 859 14.24 38.29 18.49
CA PRO A 859 13.92 39.71 18.43
C PRO A 859 14.61 40.45 17.28
N ASP A 860 15.88 40.16 16.97
CA ASP A 860 16.61 40.85 15.89
C ASP A 860 16.00 40.56 14.51
N GLU A 861 15.67 39.29 14.24
CA GLU A 861 14.98 38.85 13.03
C GLU A 861 13.57 39.48 12.92
N LEU A 862 12.86 39.60 14.05
CA LEU A 862 11.56 40.28 14.09
C LEU A 862 11.70 41.77 13.76
N LYS A 863 12.73 42.46 14.29
CA LYS A 863 13.00 43.87 14.00
C LYS A 863 13.29 44.08 12.52
N GLU A 864 14.13 43.23 11.94
CA GLU A 864 14.45 43.25 10.50
C GLU A 864 13.20 42.96 9.65
N ALA A 865 12.43 41.94 9.99
CA ALA A 865 11.20 41.56 9.29
C ALA A 865 10.15 42.68 9.28
N VAL A 866 9.90 43.32 10.42
CA VAL A 866 9.01 44.48 10.54
C VAL A 866 9.52 45.63 9.67
N SER A 867 10.82 45.96 9.72
CA SER A 867 11.40 47.06 8.94
C SER A 867 11.28 46.89 7.42
N LYS A 868 11.29 45.63 6.93
CA LYS A 868 11.19 45.31 5.50
C LYS A 868 9.76 45.36 4.96
N SER A 869 8.76 45.48 5.84
CA SER A 869 7.32 45.33 5.56
C SER A 869 6.95 43.95 5.01
N ALA A 870 6.29 43.12 5.83
CA ALA A 870 5.91 41.76 5.44
C ALA A 870 5.00 41.74 4.20
N THR A 871 5.40 40.99 3.16
CA THR A 871 4.71 40.91 1.87
C THR A 871 4.07 39.53 1.64
N ASN A 872 2.78 39.41 1.95
CA ASN A 872 1.96 38.28 1.49
C ASN A 872 1.51 38.52 0.03
N THR A 873 1.36 37.47 -0.79
CA THR A 873 0.90 37.61 -2.19
C THR A 873 -0.62 37.44 -2.33
N ASN A 874 -1.19 37.97 -3.42
CA ASN A 874 -2.58 37.69 -3.79
C ASN A 874 -2.81 36.19 -4.04
N GLU A 875 -1.81 35.49 -4.60
CA GLU A 875 -1.86 34.05 -4.87
C GLU A 875 -2.02 33.23 -3.57
N LEU A 876 -1.32 33.60 -2.49
CA LEU A 876 -1.56 32.98 -1.16
C LEU A 876 -2.94 33.30 -0.62
N SER A 877 -3.43 34.52 -0.86
CA SER A 877 -4.77 34.94 -0.46
C SER A 877 -5.88 34.23 -1.25
N GLU A 878 -5.58 33.74 -2.46
CA GLU A 878 -6.45 32.91 -3.29
C GLU A 878 -6.37 31.43 -2.87
N LEU A 879 -5.16 30.88 -2.71
CA LEU A 879 -4.91 29.53 -2.19
C LEU A 879 -5.68 29.26 -0.88
N VAL A 880 -5.56 30.17 0.09
CA VAL A 880 -6.24 30.05 1.39
C VAL A 880 -7.77 30.06 1.25
N ARG A 881 -8.34 30.91 0.40
CA ARG A 881 -9.80 30.95 0.19
C ARG A 881 -10.33 29.75 -0.59
N ASN A 882 -9.55 29.20 -1.52
CA ASN A 882 -9.98 28.11 -2.40
C ASN A 882 -9.87 26.74 -1.72
N ASP A 883 -8.77 26.49 -1.00
CA ASP A 883 -8.41 25.17 -0.46
C ASP A 883 -8.47 25.09 1.09
N TYR A 884 -8.51 26.24 1.77
CA TYR A 884 -8.52 26.34 3.24
C TYR A 884 -9.76 27.06 3.79
N SER A 885 -10.90 26.97 3.08
CA SER A 885 -12.22 27.43 3.55
C SER A 885 -12.97 26.37 4.36
N PHE A 886 -13.91 26.79 5.22
CA PHE A 886 -14.82 25.86 5.90
C PHE A 886 -15.68 25.03 4.93
N ASP A 887 -15.99 25.55 3.74
CA ASP A 887 -16.75 24.83 2.71
C ASP A 887 -15.98 23.58 2.24
N LYS A 888 -14.65 23.69 2.07
CA LYS A 888 -13.79 22.54 1.77
C LYS A 888 -13.73 21.54 2.92
N ARG A 889 -13.78 22.01 4.18
CA ARG A 889 -13.80 21.12 5.35
C ARG A 889 -15.12 20.38 5.46
N ALA A 890 -16.25 21.06 5.25
CA ALA A 890 -17.57 20.46 5.19
C ALA A 890 -17.67 19.40 4.08
N GLN A 891 -17.16 19.69 2.87
CA GLN A 891 -17.09 18.73 1.75
C GLN A 891 -16.31 17.45 2.12
N VAL A 892 -15.14 17.58 2.74
CA VAL A 892 -14.31 16.43 3.16
C VAL A 892 -14.99 15.62 4.28
N ILE A 893 -15.53 16.29 5.30
CA ILE A 893 -16.21 15.64 6.44
C ILE A 893 -17.43 14.85 5.96
N LEU A 894 -18.26 15.42 5.09
CA LEU A 894 -19.46 14.75 4.58
C LEU A 894 -19.15 13.56 3.65
N GLY A 895 -18.12 13.67 2.81
CA GLY A 895 -17.66 12.55 1.98
C GLY A 895 -17.15 11.37 2.82
N ASP A 896 -16.41 11.64 3.89
CA ASP A 896 -15.95 10.60 4.81
C ASP A 896 -17.10 10.03 5.68
N VAL A 897 -18.07 10.85 6.11
CA VAL A 897 -19.31 10.39 6.77
C VAL A 897 -20.08 9.40 5.90
N SER A 898 -20.30 9.70 4.61
CA SER A 898 -20.97 8.79 3.68
C SER A 898 -20.18 7.48 3.52
N THR A 899 -18.86 7.58 3.38
CA THR A 899 -17.94 6.43 3.28
C THR A 899 -18.03 5.50 4.50
N LEU A 900 -18.05 6.06 5.72
CA LEU A 900 -18.13 5.31 6.98
C LEU A 900 -19.50 4.64 7.16
N ARG A 901 -20.60 5.35 6.89
CA ARG A 901 -21.97 4.79 6.96
C ARG A 901 -22.17 3.59 6.02
N GLN A 902 -21.54 3.61 4.86
CA GLN A 902 -21.61 2.53 3.87
C GLN A 902 -20.70 1.31 4.19
N HIS A 903 -20.10 1.22 5.39
CA HIS A 903 -19.20 0.11 5.80
C HIS A 903 -18.04 -0.17 4.82
N SER A 904 -17.66 0.83 4.00
CA SER A 904 -16.82 0.62 2.82
C SER A 904 -15.58 1.51 2.88
N TYR A 905 -14.53 1.01 3.52
CA TYR A 905 -13.30 1.77 3.75
C TYR A 905 -12.52 2.07 2.45
N VAL A 906 -12.79 3.23 1.86
CA VAL A 906 -11.99 3.79 0.77
C VAL A 906 -10.92 4.71 1.36
N ARG A 907 -9.64 4.44 1.06
CA ARG A 907 -8.55 5.39 1.35
C ARG A 907 -8.67 6.61 0.42
N ASN A 908 -9.48 7.60 0.82
CA ASN A 908 -9.33 8.96 0.29
C ASN A 908 -7.90 9.45 0.62
N PRO A 909 -7.07 9.80 -0.38
CA PRO A 909 -5.77 10.38 -0.13
C PRO A 909 -5.92 11.76 0.53
N ALA A 910 -4.92 12.17 1.31
CA ALA A 910 -4.86 13.52 1.85
C ALA A 910 -4.84 14.58 0.71
N PRO A 911 -5.25 15.84 0.98
CA PRO A 911 -5.15 16.92 0.01
C PRO A 911 -3.75 16.98 -0.63
N ALA A 912 -3.71 17.18 -1.94
CA ALA A 912 -2.50 17.11 -2.75
C ALA A 912 -1.58 18.33 -2.53
N VAL A 913 -0.92 18.38 -1.36
CA VAL A 913 0.13 19.36 -1.06
C VAL A 913 1.23 19.24 -2.10
N LEU A 914 1.68 20.38 -2.63
CA LEU A 914 2.78 20.51 -3.59
C LEU A 914 4.14 20.24 -2.93
N ARG A 915 4.35 19.03 -2.39
CA ARG A 915 5.66 18.62 -1.89
C ARG A 915 6.65 18.57 -3.06
N LYS A 916 7.89 18.97 -2.78
CA LYS A 916 9.06 18.46 -3.52
C LYS A 916 9.07 16.93 -3.39
N ARG A 917 9.74 16.20 -4.28
CA ARG A 917 9.90 14.75 -4.12
C ARG A 917 10.75 14.47 -2.86
N ALA A 918 10.08 14.15 -1.76
CA ALA A 918 10.69 13.63 -0.56
C ALA A 918 11.43 12.31 -0.85
N LEU A 919 12.45 12.02 -0.06
CA LEU A 919 13.09 10.71 -0.03
C LEU A 919 12.13 9.72 0.63
N ARG A 920 11.79 8.62 -0.05
CA ARG A 920 11.03 7.53 0.58
C ARG A 920 12.01 6.65 1.33
N VAL A 921 11.87 6.63 2.64
CA VAL A 921 12.83 6.01 3.56
C VAL A 921 12.13 4.89 4.32
N ASN A 922 12.61 3.66 4.14
CA ASN A 922 12.03 2.47 4.75
C ASN A 922 12.90 2.00 5.92
N GLY A 923 12.40 2.16 7.15
CA GLY A 923 13.02 1.61 8.35
C GLY A 923 12.68 0.13 8.50
N ILE A 924 13.65 -0.74 8.20
CA ILE A 924 13.53 -2.19 8.35
C ILE A 924 13.83 -2.57 9.79
N VAL A 925 12.81 -3.04 10.51
CA VAL A 925 12.87 -3.20 11.97
C VAL A 925 12.44 -4.58 12.43
N ARG A 926 12.99 -5.02 13.56
CA ARG A 926 12.47 -6.17 14.29
C ARG A 926 11.15 -5.81 14.99
N GLN A 927 10.17 -6.71 14.90
CA GLN A 927 8.82 -6.52 15.46
C GLN A 927 8.41 -7.76 16.24
N ASP A 928 8.70 -7.77 17.54
CA ASP A 928 8.37 -8.87 18.47
C ASP A 928 6.93 -8.75 18.99
N GLY A 929 5.96 -8.80 18.08
CA GLY A 929 4.53 -8.64 18.37
C GLY A 929 3.87 -7.58 17.48
N THR A 930 2.92 -6.82 18.04
CA THR A 930 2.14 -5.81 17.29
C THR A 930 2.94 -4.56 16.93
N TYR A 931 3.98 -4.20 17.70
CA TYR A 931 4.69 -2.92 17.57
C TYR A 931 6.22 -3.09 17.42
N PRO A 932 6.90 -2.12 16.79
CA PRO A 932 8.37 -2.05 16.74
C PRO A 932 9.02 -1.93 18.13
N GLN A 933 10.27 -2.39 18.26
CA GLN A 933 11.07 -2.19 19.48
C GLN A 933 11.30 -0.70 19.79
N SER A 934 11.43 -0.33 21.08
CA SER A 934 11.58 1.05 21.54
C SER A 934 12.76 1.81 20.89
N SER A 935 13.87 1.13 20.60
CA SER A 935 15.03 1.72 19.90
C SER A 935 14.67 2.24 18.50
N ALA A 936 13.78 1.54 17.78
CA ALA A 936 13.31 1.98 16.48
C ALA A 936 12.43 3.24 16.56
N PHE A 937 11.69 3.43 17.65
CA PHE A 937 10.96 4.68 17.89
C PHE A 937 11.92 5.85 18.18
N ILE A 938 12.92 5.63 19.05
CA ILE A 938 13.88 6.66 19.45
C ILE A 938 14.77 7.09 18.27
N ARG A 939 15.33 6.12 17.53
CA ARG A 939 16.38 6.38 16.53
C ARG A 939 15.87 6.65 15.13
N LEU A 940 14.77 6.01 14.72
CA LEU A 940 14.25 6.15 13.35
C LEU A 940 12.89 6.86 13.31
N TYR A 941 11.87 6.36 14.00
CA TYR A 941 10.51 6.85 13.82
C TYR A 941 10.33 8.31 14.26
N CYS A 942 10.72 8.65 15.49
CA CYS A 942 10.52 10.01 16.00
C CYS A 942 11.34 11.05 15.19
N PRO A 943 12.63 10.83 14.86
CA PRO A 943 13.39 11.72 13.98
C PRO A 943 12.82 11.86 12.56
N LEU A 944 12.52 10.75 11.89
CA LEU A 944 12.16 10.74 10.46
C LEU A 944 10.68 11.04 10.18
N THR A 945 9.84 11.05 11.22
CA THR A 945 8.46 11.61 11.19
C THR A 945 8.35 12.92 11.97
N SER A 946 9.47 13.56 12.27
CA SER A 946 9.49 14.87 12.92
C SER A 946 8.92 15.96 12.00
N GLU A 947 8.44 17.03 12.62
CA GLU A 947 7.98 18.23 11.92
C GLU A 947 9.09 18.85 11.04
N SER A 948 10.35 18.75 11.45
CA SER A 948 11.51 19.20 10.66
C SER A 948 11.81 18.30 9.45
N ALA A 949 11.56 17.00 9.55
CA ALA A 949 11.84 16.04 8.47
C ALA A 949 10.75 15.97 7.39
N PHE A 950 9.54 16.47 7.65
CA PHE A 950 8.33 16.14 6.90
C PHE A 950 8.29 16.61 5.42
N GLU A 951 9.05 17.65 5.05
CA GLU A 951 9.18 18.05 3.64
C GLU A 951 10.19 17.17 2.87
N GLU A 952 11.22 16.67 3.57
CA GLU A 952 12.36 15.94 2.99
C GLU A 952 12.19 14.43 3.01
N VAL A 953 11.36 13.89 3.91
CA VAL A 953 11.23 12.44 4.18
C VAL A 953 9.78 11.97 4.13
N GLU A 954 9.55 10.88 3.41
CA GLU A 954 8.37 10.01 3.52
C GLU A 954 8.81 8.71 4.21
N PHE A 955 8.64 8.63 5.54
CA PHE A 955 9.14 7.50 6.35
C PHE A 955 8.07 6.43 6.58
N SER A 956 8.45 5.17 6.37
CA SER A 956 7.65 3.99 6.72
C SER A 956 8.47 2.98 7.53
N LEU A 957 7.84 2.34 8.52
CA LEU A 957 8.42 1.19 9.23
C LEU A 957 7.92 -0.11 8.60
N ILE A 958 8.86 -1.00 8.28
CA ILE A 958 8.57 -2.29 7.67
C ILE A 958 9.14 -3.40 8.57
N PRO A 959 8.33 -4.40 8.99
CA PRO A 959 8.83 -5.57 9.70
C PRO A 959 9.85 -6.33 8.85
N ALA A 960 10.95 -6.81 9.44
CA ALA A 960 12.03 -7.48 8.71
C ALA A 960 11.61 -8.73 7.89
N ARG A 961 10.46 -9.34 8.23
CA ARG A 961 9.82 -10.44 7.49
C ARG A 961 9.07 -10.00 6.21
N GLU A 962 8.76 -8.71 6.09
CA GLU A 962 8.05 -8.05 4.99
C GLU A 962 9.00 -7.11 4.20
N ALA A 963 10.31 -7.21 4.45
CA ALA A 963 11.32 -6.29 3.93
C ALA A 963 11.64 -6.54 2.45
N GLU A 964 11.01 -5.76 1.56
CA GLU A 964 11.39 -5.65 0.15
C GLU A 964 12.13 -4.33 -0.11
N ALA A 965 13.20 -4.39 -0.92
CA ALA A 965 13.98 -3.19 -1.26
C ALA A 965 13.19 -2.28 -2.19
N SER A 966 12.60 -1.26 -1.58
CA SER A 966 11.73 -0.27 -2.18
C SER A 966 12.02 1.10 -1.57
N GLY A 967 11.47 2.16 -2.17
CA GLY A 967 11.84 3.52 -1.81
C GLY A 967 13.23 3.90 -2.29
N ASP A 968 13.70 5.05 -1.85
CA ASP A 968 14.97 5.65 -2.25
C ASP A 968 16.10 5.26 -1.25
N VAL A 969 15.73 5.01 0.01
CA VAL A 969 16.64 4.57 1.10
C VAL A 969 15.98 3.44 1.92
N ALA A 970 16.77 2.46 2.36
CA ALA A 970 16.40 1.49 3.37
C ALA A 970 17.37 1.58 4.56
N ILE A 971 16.83 1.69 5.78
CA ILE A 971 17.60 1.77 7.03
C ILE A 971 17.32 0.52 7.86
N VAL A 972 18.30 -0.35 8.04
CA VAL A 972 18.16 -1.58 8.83
C VAL A 972 18.53 -1.30 10.29
N GLN A 973 17.65 -1.67 11.23
CA GLN A 973 17.77 -1.30 12.65
C GLN A 973 18.27 -2.48 13.50
N ARG A 974 19.49 -2.36 14.05
CA ARG A 974 20.12 -3.35 14.95
C ARG A 974 20.02 -4.77 14.37
N THR A 975 19.70 -5.78 15.17
CA THR A 975 19.43 -7.15 14.73
C THR A 975 18.01 -7.29 14.15
N ALA A 976 17.75 -6.62 13.02
CA ALA A 976 16.45 -6.68 12.34
C ALA A 976 16.17 -8.08 11.75
N PHE A 977 17.17 -8.67 11.11
CA PHE A 977 17.08 -9.97 10.45
C PHE A 977 17.50 -11.11 11.39
N ASP A 978 16.83 -12.26 11.26
CA ASP A 978 17.08 -13.44 12.10
C ASP A 978 18.23 -14.33 11.59
N THR A 979 18.58 -14.22 10.31
CA THR A 979 19.60 -15.05 9.66
C THR A 979 20.40 -14.27 8.62
N GLU A 980 21.67 -14.64 8.44
CA GLU A 980 22.55 -14.11 7.39
C GLU A 980 21.91 -14.22 6.00
N LYS A 981 21.29 -15.35 5.67
CA LYS A 981 20.57 -15.53 4.40
C LYS A 981 19.53 -14.43 4.14
N GLN A 982 18.75 -14.05 5.15
CA GLN A 982 17.71 -13.01 5.03
C GLN A 982 18.33 -11.63 4.77
N ALA A 983 19.40 -11.29 5.49
CA ALA A 983 20.19 -10.09 5.22
C ALA A 983 20.74 -10.10 3.78
N ASP A 984 21.33 -11.21 3.35
CA ASP A 984 21.95 -11.37 2.03
C ASP A 984 20.93 -11.27 0.88
N GLU A 985 19.71 -11.77 1.07
CA GLU A 985 18.59 -11.63 0.14
C GLU A 985 18.11 -10.16 0.05
N PHE A 986 18.03 -9.46 1.19
CA PHE A 986 17.68 -8.04 1.23
C PHE A 986 18.77 -7.14 0.60
N ILE A 987 20.04 -7.37 0.93
CA ILE A 987 21.20 -6.64 0.39
C ILE A 987 21.28 -6.78 -1.14
N ARG A 988 21.03 -7.97 -1.68
CA ARG A 988 20.93 -8.20 -3.13
C ARG A 988 19.74 -7.46 -3.74
N SER A 989 18.61 -7.43 -3.03
CA SER A 989 17.42 -6.66 -3.43
C SER A 989 17.75 -5.16 -3.54
N CYS A 990 18.35 -4.54 -2.52
CA CYS A 990 18.81 -3.13 -2.54
C CYS A 990 19.76 -2.83 -3.70
N LYS A 991 20.77 -3.68 -3.90
CA LYS A 991 21.73 -3.55 -5.03
C LYS A 991 21.08 -3.70 -6.40
N SER A 992 19.91 -4.35 -6.50
CA SER A 992 19.15 -4.52 -7.75
C SER A 992 18.11 -3.42 -8.02
N SER A 993 17.52 -2.84 -6.98
CA SER A 993 16.54 -1.73 -7.07
C SER A 993 17.21 -0.36 -7.17
N GLY A 994 18.44 -0.24 -6.66
CA GLY A 994 19.13 1.04 -6.47
C GLY A 994 18.74 1.74 -5.16
N THR A 995 17.92 1.10 -4.31
CA THR A 995 17.64 1.59 -2.96
C THR A 995 18.92 1.54 -2.11
N ARG A 996 19.29 2.67 -1.51
CA ARG A 996 20.56 2.79 -0.75
C ARG A 996 20.40 2.22 0.65
N LEU A 997 21.42 1.50 1.12
CA LEU A 997 21.38 0.75 2.37
C LEU A 997 22.13 1.49 3.48
N ILE A 998 21.44 1.78 4.57
CA ILE A 998 22.00 2.34 5.80
C ILE A 998 21.80 1.31 6.92
N MET A 999 22.75 1.20 7.84
CA MET A 999 22.64 0.42 9.07
C MET A 999 22.53 1.36 10.27
N ASP A 1000 21.56 1.16 11.16
CA ASP A 1000 21.40 1.91 12.41
C ASP A 1000 21.64 1.02 13.64
N ASN A 1001 22.47 1.47 14.59
CA ASN A 1001 22.86 0.69 15.75
C ASN A 1001 22.94 1.50 17.07
N ASP A 1002 22.72 0.82 18.19
CA ASP A 1002 22.70 1.38 19.56
C ASP A 1002 23.41 0.46 20.59
N ASP A 1003 23.84 -0.75 20.21
CA ASP A 1003 24.47 -1.75 21.09
C ASP A 1003 25.74 -2.35 20.45
N ASP A 1004 26.68 -2.83 21.26
CA ASP A 1004 27.84 -3.58 20.78
C ASP A 1004 27.53 -5.09 20.73
N PHE A 1005 26.93 -5.53 19.63
CA PHE A 1005 26.58 -6.93 19.41
C PHE A 1005 27.81 -7.87 19.30
N ARG A 1006 29.03 -7.35 19.07
CA ARG A 1006 30.26 -8.16 18.97
C ARG A 1006 30.75 -8.68 20.32
N LEU A 1007 30.30 -8.09 21.42
CA LEU A 1007 30.64 -8.51 22.79
C LEU A 1007 29.57 -9.40 23.46
N ILE A 1008 28.56 -9.86 22.72
CA ILE A 1008 27.62 -10.87 23.19
C ILE A 1008 28.25 -12.26 22.93
N ASP A 1009 29.00 -12.75 23.92
CA ASP A 1009 29.62 -14.09 23.93
C ASP A 1009 28.86 -15.09 24.84
N GLU A 1010 29.33 -16.35 24.91
CA GLU A 1010 28.74 -17.47 25.66
C GLU A 1010 28.44 -17.18 27.15
N ARG A 1011 29.03 -16.13 27.73
CA ARG A 1011 28.78 -15.69 29.11
C ARG A 1011 27.55 -14.79 29.25
N HIS A 1012 27.03 -14.24 28.14
CA HIS A 1012 25.84 -13.40 28.14
C HIS A 1012 24.56 -14.24 28.18
N ALA A 1013 23.61 -13.89 29.04
CA ALA A 1013 22.39 -14.67 29.28
C ALA A 1013 21.51 -14.89 28.04
N GLU A 1014 21.64 -14.03 27.02
CA GLU A 1014 20.88 -14.09 25.77
C GLU A 1014 21.74 -14.54 24.56
N PHE A 1015 22.92 -15.14 24.78
CA PHE A 1015 23.87 -15.49 23.71
C PHE A 1015 23.24 -16.30 22.57
N GLU A 1016 22.65 -17.46 22.86
CA GLU A 1016 22.07 -18.34 21.82
C GLU A 1016 20.90 -17.69 21.04
N PHE A 1017 20.24 -16.67 21.61
CA PHE A 1017 19.18 -15.90 20.94
C PHE A 1017 19.75 -14.88 19.94
N TYR A 1018 20.88 -14.26 20.27
CA TYR A 1018 21.57 -13.28 19.40
C TYR A 1018 22.55 -13.91 18.40
N LYS A 1019 23.19 -15.03 18.74
CA LYS A 1019 24.17 -15.77 17.92
C LYS A 1019 23.86 -15.85 16.41
N PRO A 1020 22.67 -16.28 15.94
CA PRO A 1020 22.34 -16.29 14.49
C PRO A 1020 22.10 -14.90 13.90
N LYS A 1021 21.70 -13.93 14.74
CA LYS A 1021 21.43 -12.53 14.36
C LYS A 1021 22.70 -11.69 14.28
N ILE A 1022 23.73 -12.02 15.06
CA ILE A 1022 25.06 -11.35 15.01
C ILE A 1022 25.68 -11.55 13.62
N ALA A 1023 25.58 -12.76 13.06
CA ALA A 1023 26.00 -13.01 11.67
C ALA A 1023 25.24 -12.07 10.71
N ALA A 1024 23.90 -12.07 10.74
CA ALA A 1024 23.07 -11.22 9.89
C ALA A 1024 23.37 -9.71 10.04
N PHE A 1025 23.62 -9.27 11.27
CA PHE A 1025 24.01 -7.90 11.62
C PHE A 1025 25.34 -7.51 10.96
N GLU A 1026 26.37 -8.36 11.05
CA GLU A 1026 27.65 -8.12 10.37
C GLU A 1026 27.49 -8.16 8.84
N THR A 1027 26.68 -9.06 8.27
CA THR A 1027 26.40 -9.12 6.83
C THR A 1027 25.81 -7.79 6.32
N VAL A 1028 24.87 -7.19 7.05
CA VAL A 1028 24.31 -5.87 6.72
C VAL A 1028 25.32 -4.75 6.96
N MET A 1029 26.00 -4.74 8.10
CA MET A 1029 26.92 -3.66 8.47
C MET A 1029 28.09 -3.52 7.49
N ASN A 1030 28.63 -4.65 6.99
CA ASN A 1030 29.68 -4.66 5.96
C ASN A 1030 29.16 -4.39 4.54
N ALA A 1031 27.84 -4.37 4.33
CA ALA A 1031 27.22 -4.12 3.03
C ALA A 1031 26.52 -2.75 2.92
N ALA A 1032 26.34 -2.05 4.03
CA ALA A 1032 25.73 -0.73 4.09
C ALA A 1032 26.66 0.35 3.50
N GLU A 1033 26.07 1.37 2.89
CA GLU A 1033 26.77 2.54 2.36
C GLU A 1033 27.11 3.54 3.47
N ARG A 1034 26.28 3.59 4.52
CA ARG A 1034 26.53 4.35 5.75
C ARG A 1034 26.11 3.52 6.96
N VAL A 1035 26.88 3.67 8.04
CA VAL A 1035 26.56 3.09 9.34
C VAL A 1035 26.34 4.23 10.33
N TRP A 1036 25.24 4.17 11.07
CA TRP A 1036 24.86 5.10 12.12
C TRP A 1036 24.97 4.40 13.47
N VAL A 1037 25.59 5.07 14.45
CA VAL A 1037 25.77 4.56 15.82
C VAL A 1037 25.36 5.61 16.84
N SER A 1038 25.06 5.22 18.08
CA SER A 1038 24.55 6.13 19.11
C SER A 1038 25.62 6.82 19.98
N THR A 1039 26.87 6.34 19.97
CA THR A 1039 27.96 6.85 20.82
C THR A 1039 29.32 6.88 20.09
N ASP A 1040 30.23 7.75 20.55
CA ASP A 1040 31.64 7.75 20.10
C ASP A 1040 32.35 6.42 20.40
N VAL A 1041 31.95 5.72 21.47
CA VAL A 1041 32.54 4.42 21.83
C VAL A 1041 32.16 3.35 20.81
N LEU A 1042 30.90 3.34 20.35
CA LEU A 1042 30.49 2.51 19.22
C LEU A 1042 31.24 2.93 17.95
N ALA A 1043 31.39 4.22 17.69
CA ALA A 1043 32.11 4.70 16.49
C ALA A 1043 33.60 4.26 16.47
N GLN A 1044 34.25 4.20 17.63
CA GLN A 1044 35.62 3.68 17.78
C GLN A 1044 35.71 2.15 17.62
N ARG A 1045 34.66 1.39 17.97
CA ARG A 1045 34.63 -0.08 17.87
C ARG A 1045 34.20 -0.64 16.51
N TYR A 1046 33.47 0.17 15.75
CA TYR A 1046 33.06 -0.10 14.38
C TYR A 1046 33.83 0.80 13.38
N ALA A 1047 35.01 1.30 13.77
CA ALA A 1047 35.76 2.29 12.99
C ALA A 1047 36.12 1.83 11.57
N GLU A 1048 36.19 0.52 11.33
CA GLU A 1048 36.44 -0.07 10.00
C GLU A 1048 35.33 0.19 8.97
N VAL A 1049 34.10 0.49 9.41
CA VAL A 1049 32.98 0.91 8.55
C VAL A 1049 32.74 2.44 8.57
N ASN A 1050 33.66 3.22 9.14
CA ASN A 1050 33.62 4.69 9.25
C ASN A 1050 32.22 5.25 9.63
N PRO A 1051 31.67 4.86 10.79
CA PRO A 1051 30.30 5.16 11.18
C PRO A 1051 30.12 6.63 11.59
N THR A 1052 28.89 7.13 11.42
CA THR A 1052 28.48 8.46 11.90
C THR A 1052 27.78 8.32 13.25
N VAL A 1053 28.18 9.13 14.23
CA VAL A 1053 27.47 9.22 15.52
C VAL A 1053 26.21 10.05 15.34
N LEU A 1054 25.05 9.41 15.44
CA LEU A 1054 23.75 10.07 15.63
C LEU A 1054 23.31 9.81 17.06
N GLU A 1055 23.47 10.80 17.94
CA GLU A 1055 23.16 10.67 19.38
C GLU A 1055 21.69 10.29 19.59
N ASN A 1056 21.41 9.44 20.59
CA ASN A 1056 20.02 9.25 21.05
C ASN A 1056 19.45 10.58 21.55
N CYS A 1057 18.18 10.85 21.24
CA CYS A 1057 17.50 12.12 21.54
C CYS A 1057 16.05 11.87 21.98
N ILE A 1058 15.45 12.84 22.67
CA ILE A 1058 14.03 12.80 23.05
C ILE A 1058 13.14 13.48 22.00
N ASP A 1059 11.94 12.94 21.84
CA ASP A 1059 10.85 13.62 21.13
C ASP A 1059 9.98 14.41 22.13
N PRO A 1060 9.94 15.75 22.08
CA PRO A 1060 9.06 16.56 22.92
C PRO A 1060 7.58 16.16 22.81
N ARG A 1061 7.14 15.64 21.64
CA ARG A 1061 5.76 15.20 21.41
C ARG A 1061 5.33 14.05 22.31
N LEU A 1062 6.29 13.20 22.73
CA LEU A 1062 6.06 12.07 23.64
C LEU A 1062 6.39 12.42 25.09
N TRP A 1063 7.52 13.06 25.33
CA TRP A 1063 8.08 13.22 26.67
C TRP A 1063 7.54 14.44 27.42
N ARG A 1064 7.23 15.53 26.72
CA ARG A 1064 6.98 16.81 27.37
C ARG A 1064 5.56 16.95 27.88
N ASN A 1065 5.43 17.40 29.12
CA ASN A 1065 4.21 17.99 29.64
C ASN A 1065 4.28 19.52 29.41
N TYR A 1066 3.28 20.08 28.72
CA TYR A 1066 3.20 21.52 28.43
C TYR A 1066 2.27 22.27 29.39
N ARG A 1067 1.58 21.56 30.30
CA ARG A 1067 0.55 22.11 31.22
C ARG A 1067 0.91 22.05 32.70
N SER A 1068 1.97 21.34 33.07
CA SER A 1068 2.42 21.22 34.45
C SER A 1068 3.93 21.39 34.53
N GLU A 1069 4.39 22.24 35.45
CA GLU A 1069 5.77 22.24 35.90
C GLU A 1069 6.03 21.06 36.85
N PHE A 1070 7.27 20.58 36.89
CA PHE A 1070 7.70 19.48 37.75
C PHE A 1070 8.06 19.97 39.17
N ALA A 1071 7.09 20.55 39.88
CA ALA A 1071 7.25 21.10 41.23
C ALA A 1071 7.33 19.99 42.30
N LEU A 1072 8.44 19.89 43.03
CA LEU A 1072 8.60 18.87 44.07
C LEU A 1072 7.72 19.15 45.30
N GLY A 1073 6.89 18.17 45.67
CA GLY A 1073 6.15 18.20 46.92
C GLY A 1073 7.04 18.14 48.17
N SER A 1074 6.50 18.63 49.29
CA SER A 1074 7.15 18.63 50.61
C SER A 1074 7.21 17.26 51.30
N GLY A 1075 6.62 16.22 50.70
CA GLY A 1075 6.62 14.86 51.22
C GLY A 1075 7.95 14.10 51.06
N PRO A 1076 7.96 12.80 51.44
CA PRO A 1076 9.12 11.93 51.28
C PRO A 1076 9.54 11.77 49.82
N LEU A 1077 10.82 11.50 49.61
CA LEU A 1077 11.39 11.48 48.26
C LEU A 1077 10.92 10.23 47.50
N ARG A 1078 10.43 10.44 46.28
CA ARG A 1078 10.05 9.37 45.35
C ARG A 1078 11.20 9.11 44.39
N LEU A 1079 11.78 7.91 44.44
CA LEU A 1079 12.83 7.44 43.56
C LEU A 1079 12.23 6.52 42.49
N VAL A 1080 12.85 6.48 41.32
CA VAL A 1080 12.53 5.52 40.24
C VAL A 1080 13.78 4.82 39.73
N TYR A 1081 13.66 3.57 39.32
CA TYR A 1081 14.65 2.87 38.50
C TYR A 1081 13.91 2.00 37.48
N ALA A 1082 14.11 2.31 36.19
CA ALA A 1082 13.40 1.68 35.08
C ALA A 1082 14.35 1.03 34.07
N GLY A 1083 14.18 -0.27 33.82
CA GLY A 1083 15.03 -1.08 32.95
C GLY A 1083 14.39 -2.41 32.55
N THR A 1084 15.12 -3.22 31.79
CA THR A 1084 14.75 -4.60 31.40
C THR A 1084 15.09 -5.61 32.48
N ARG A 1085 14.53 -6.84 32.38
CA ARG A 1085 14.77 -7.95 33.31
C ARG A 1085 16.21 -8.49 33.35
N THR A 1086 17.08 -7.97 32.50
CA THR A 1086 18.51 -8.30 32.42
C THR A 1086 19.38 -7.59 33.47
N HIS A 1087 18.80 -6.72 34.30
CA HIS A 1087 19.50 -5.85 35.25
C HIS A 1087 19.47 -6.34 36.72
N ASP A 1088 19.32 -7.65 36.96
CA ASP A 1088 19.36 -8.23 38.31
C ASP A 1088 20.68 -7.93 39.05
N SER A 1089 21.83 -7.94 38.35
CA SER A 1089 23.15 -7.59 38.91
C SER A 1089 23.26 -6.12 39.29
N ASP A 1090 22.83 -5.22 38.41
CA ASP A 1090 22.84 -3.77 38.64
C ASP A 1090 21.95 -3.36 39.82
N PHE A 1091 20.78 -4.00 39.98
CA PHE A 1091 19.95 -3.79 41.17
C PHE A 1091 20.59 -4.35 42.44
N ALA A 1092 21.18 -5.55 42.39
CA ALA A 1092 21.85 -6.16 43.53
C ALA A 1092 23.04 -5.31 44.04
N MET A 1093 23.78 -4.66 43.12
CA MET A 1093 24.88 -3.74 43.42
C MET A 1093 24.46 -2.60 44.36
N ILE A 1094 23.28 -2.01 44.13
CA ILE A 1094 22.79 -0.85 44.90
C ILE A 1094 21.87 -1.22 46.06
N PHE A 1095 21.37 -2.45 46.15
CA PHE A 1095 20.37 -2.83 47.16
C PHE A 1095 20.88 -2.64 48.60
N SER A 1096 22.15 -2.94 48.87
CA SER A 1096 22.77 -2.72 50.19
C SER A 1096 22.88 -1.23 50.54
N ALA A 1097 23.11 -0.36 49.56
CA ALA A 1097 23.10 1.09 49.75
C ALA A 1097 21.69 1.61 50.06
N LEU A 1098 20.67 1.10 49.35
CA LEU A 1098 19.27 1.45 49.59
C LEU A 1098 18.77 1.03 50.98
N GLU A 1099 19.10 -0.18 51.44
CA GLU A 1099 18.82 -0.63 52.83
C GLU A 1099 19.54 0.26 53.86
N THR A 1100 20.78 0.69 53.56
CA THR A 1100 21.54 1.62 54.44
C THR A 1100 20.84 2.97 54.54
N LEU A 1101 20.35 3.52 53.42
CA LEU A 1101 19.66 4.80 53.37
C LEU A 1101 18.27 4.73 54.02
N ALA A 1102 17.55 3.60 53.88
CA ALA A 1102 16.23 3.38 54.48
C ALA A 1102 16.27 3.35 56.03
N SER A 1103 17.45 3.18 56.63
CA SER A 1103 17.65 3.34 58.08
C SER A 1103 17.81 4.79 58.54
N ARG A 1104 17.85 5.77 57.62
CA ARG A 1104 18.18 7.19 57.88
C ARG A 1104 17.17 8.18 57.30
N TYR A 1105 16.52 7.84 56.18
CA TYR A 1105 15.67 8.77 55.41
C TYR A 1105 14.33 8.13 55.03
N ASP A 1106 13.28 8.94 55.03
CA ASP A 1106 11.96 8.55 54.51
C ASP A 1106 11.90 8.77 52.98
N PHE A 1107 11.84 7.68 52.23
CA PHE A 1107 11.74 7.66 50.78
C PHE A 1107 10.99 6.42 50.30
N SER A 1108 10.55 6.44 49.03
CA SER A 1108 10.02 5.27 48.33
C SER A 1108 10.71 5.09 46.99
N LEU A 1109 11.11 3.86 46.65
CA LEU A 1109 11.64 3.49 45.33
C LEU A 1109 10.59 2.74 44.53
N THR A 1110 10.37 3.16 43.28
CA THR A 1110 9.58 2.43 42.29
C THR A 1110 10.52 1.74 41.28
N LEU A 1111 10.56 0.41 41.32
CA LEU A 1111 11.22 -0.42 40.30
C LEU A 1111 10.26 -0.66 39.14
N ILE A 1112 10.71 -0.42 37.91
CA ILE A 1112 9.94 -0.64 36.68
C ILE A 1112 10.70 -1.62 35.78
N GLY A 1113 10.17 -2.84 35.63
CA GLY A 1113 10.71 -3.87 34.70
C GLY A 1113 12.04 -4.53 35.05
N VAL A 1114 12.86 -3.90 35.90
CA VAL A 1114 14.26 -4.28 36.25
C VAL A 1114 14.42 -5.74 36.69
N THR A 1115 13.53 -6.25 37.54
CA THR A 1115 13.62 -7.59 38.12
C THR A 1115 12.23 -8.15 38.43
N SER A 1116 12.07 -9.48 38.37
CA SER A 1116 10.89 -10.20 38.85
C SER A 1116 10.99 -10.64 40.32
N ASN A 1117 12.19 -10.59 40.92
CA ASN A 1117 12.50 -11.23 42.20
C ASN A 1117 12.91 -10.23 43.31
N ALA A 1118 12.44 -8.98 43.24
CA ALA A 1118 12.76 -7.97 44.24
C ALA A 1118 12.33 -8.37 45.68
N PRO A 1119 13.16 -8.11 46.70
CA PRO A 1119 12.81 -8.39 48.09
C PRO A 1119 11.71 -7.45 48.59
N LYS A 1120 10.76 -7.97 49.37
CA LYS A 1120 9.68 -7.15 49.96
C LYS A 1120 10.26 -6.19 51.01
N ARG A 1121 10.00 -4.88 50.84
CA ARG A 1121 10.33 -3.80 51.78
C ARG A 1121 9.22 -2.74 51.78
N PRO A 1122 8.93 -2.04 52.90
CA PRO A 1122 7.92 -0.99 52.92
C PRO A 1122 8.24 0.19 51.98
N TRP A 1123 9.53 0.49 51.82
CA TRP A 1123 10.02 1.55 50.94
C TRP A 1123 10.10 1.14 49.46
N LEU A 1124 9.84 -0.12 49.10
CA LEU A 1124 10.06 -0.65 47.74
C LEU A 1124 8.76 -1.09 47.06
N LYS A 1125 8.41 -0.41 45.97
CA LYS A 1125 7.30 -0.78 45.08
C LYS A 1125 7.84 -1.34 43.77
N VAL A 1126 7.44 -2.56 43.42
CA VAL A 1126 7.65 -3.11 42.06
C VAL A 1126 6.43 -2.78 41.21
N VAL A 1127 6.66 -2.36 39.99
CA VAL A 1127 5.63 -2.08 38.98
C VAL A 1127 6.05 -2.74 37.66
N ALA A 1128 5.17 -3.55 37.07
CA ALA A 1128 5.36 -4.00 35.69
C ALA A 1128 4.84 -2.92 34.74
N PRO A 1129 5.52 -2.64 33.61
CA PRO A 1129 4.89 -1.98 32.48
C PRO A 1129 3.63 -2.76 32.06
N ASP A 1130 2.56 -2.05 31.71
CA ASP A 1130 1.33 -2.69 31.23
C ASP A 1130 1.56 -3.33 29.86
N SER A 1131 1.49 -4.66 29.82
CA SER A 1131 1.71 -5.46 28.61
C SER A 1131 0.66 -5.26 27.53
N SER A 1132 -0.53 -4.71 27.84
CA SER A 1132 -1.51 -4.37 26.80
C SER A 1132 -1.18 -3.09 26.02
N GLN A 1133 -0.30 -2.22 26.54
CA GLN A 1133 0.02 -0.94 25.88
C GLN A 1133 0.92 -1.10 24.65
N GLY A 1134 1.76 -2.15 24.63
CA GLY A 1134 2.49 -2.64 23.44
C GLY A 1134 3.56 -1.73 22.80
N SER A 1135 3.43 -0.40 22.84
CA SER A 1135 4.25 0.54 22.08
C SER A 1135 5.00 1.55 22.96
N TYR A 1136 6.16 2.02 22.48
CA TYR A 1136 6.98 3.01 23.19
C TYR A 1136 6.25 4.34 23.50
N PRO A 1137 5.46 4.94 22.57
CA PRO A 1137 4.64 6.12 22.87
C PRO A 1137 3.72 5.96 24.08
N ARG A 1138 3.06 4.81 24.22
CA ARG A 1138 2.16 4.52 25.35
C ARG A 1138 2.94 4.25 26.64
N PHE A 1139 4.08 3.55 26.55
CA PHE A 1139 4.99 3.39 27.69
C PHE A 1139 5.48 4.73 28.25
N VAL A 1140 5.94 5.66 27.40
CA VAL A 1140 6.41 6.99 27.83
C VAL A 1140 5.29 7.77 28.51
N ARG A 1141 4.07 7.71 27.99
CA ARG A 1141 2.91 8.36 28.62
C ARG A 1141 2.53 7.72 29.95
N TRP A 1142 2.44 6.38 30.02
CA TRP A 1142 2.19 5.66 31.27
C TRP A 1142 3.24 6.00 32.35
N LEU A 1143 4.52 6.11 31.96
CA LEU A 1143 5.61 6.53 32.85
C LEU A 1143 5.42 7.96 33.39
N ARG A 1144 4.91 8.90 32.56
CA ARG A 1144 4.50 10.24 33.01
C ARG A 1144 3.31 10.21 33.98
N GLU A 1145 2.36 9.29 33.77
CA GLU A 1145 1.14 9.15 34.58
C GLU A 1145 1.36 8.46 35.94
N LEU A 1146 2.49 7.77 36.15
CA LEU A 1146 2.93 7.30 37.49
C LEU A 1146 3.24 8.45 38.49
N GLY A 1147 3.20 9.70 38.01
CA GLY A 1147 3.36 10.91 38.80
C GLY A 1147 4.81 11.21 39.16
N GLN A 1148 5.06 12.42 39.63
CA GLN A 1148 6.40 12.98 39.73
C GLN A 1148 7.35 12.21 40.69
N PHE A 1149 8.56 11.95 40.20
CA PHE A 1149 9.70 11.45 40.96
C PHE A 1149 10.72 12.57 41.22
N ALA A 1150 11.55 12.38 42.24
CA ALA A 1150 12.61 13.30 42.64
C ALA A 1150 13.96 12.93 42.00
N ILE A 1151 14.34 11.65 42.13
CA ILE A 1151 15.64 11.08 41.77
C ILE A 1151 15.42 9.81 40.94
N GLY A 1152 16.21 9.64 39.88
CA GLY A 1152 16.20 8.48 39.00
C GLY A 1152 17.52 7.75 39.09
N LEU A 1153 17.50 6.47 39.45
CA LEU A 1153 18.70 5.65 39.57
C LEU A 1153 19.02 4.98 38.24
N ALA A 1154 20.29 4.98 37.83
CA ALA A 1154 20.78 4.14 36.74
C ALA A 1154 22.13 3.49 37.14
N PRO A 1155 22.09 2.45 38.00
CA PRO A 1155 23.25 1.58 38.17
C PRO A 1155 23.55 0.85 36.86
N LEU A 1156 24.84 0.72 36.57
CA LEU A 1156 25.38 0.03 35.41
C LEU A 1156 26.78 -0.50 35.76
N GLU A 1157 26.95 -1.81 35.71
CA GLU A 1157 28.21 -2.52 35.94
C GLU A 1157 29.29 -2.08 34.93
N ASP A 1158 30.52 -1.90 35.40
CA ASP A 1158 31.64 -1.46 34.54
C ASP A 1158 32.18 -2.66 33.75
N SER A 1159 31.60 -2.88 32.57
CA SER A 1159 31.92 -4.01 31.69
C SER A 1159 32.16 -3.54 30.25
N ALA A 1160 32.92 -4.31 29.49
CA ALA A 1160 33.25 -3.96 28.11
C ALA A 1160 32.00 -3.81 27.21
N PHE A 1161 30.94 -4.60 27.44
CA PHE A 1161 29.66 -4.42 26.77
C PHE A 1161 28.95 -3.13 27.22
N ASN A 1162 28.85 -2.91 28.53
CA ASN A 1162 28.16 -1.74 29.07
C ASN A 1162 28.81 -0.43 28.68
N SER A 1163 30.14 -0.35 28.55
CA SER A 1163 30.85 0.90 28.24
C SER A 1163 30.53 1.52 26.87
N ALA A 1164 29.86 0.77 25.97
CA ALA A 1164 29.40 1.26 24.67
C ALA A 1164 27.99 1.86 24.69
N LYS A 1165 27.21 1.58 25.76
CA LYS A 1165 25.82 2.06 25.90
C LYS A 1165 25.74 3.58 25.96
N SER A 1166 24.64 4.12 25.44
CA SER A 1166 24.34 5.55 25.45
C SER A 1166 23.85 6.05 26.82
N ASP A 1167 23.88 7.36 26.99
CA ASP A 1167 23.46 8.08 28.21
C ASP A 1167 21.92 8.21 28.34
N LEU A 1168 21.15 7.37 27.66
CA LEU A 1168 19.69 7.46 27.51
C LEU A 1168 18.93 7.61 28.85
N LYS A 1169 19.44 7.08 29.96
CA LYS A 1169 18.83 7.25 31.30
C LYS A 1169 18.93 8.69 31.83
N VAL A 1170 19.97 9.44 31.47
CA VAL A 1170 20.08 10.88 31.75
C VAL A 1170 18.97 11.63 31.00
N LEU A 1171 18.66 11.22 29.76
CA LEU A 1171 17.57 11.79 28.97
C LEU A 1171 16.19 11.41 29.51
N ASP A 1172 15.91 10.13 29.77
CA ASP A 1172 14.65 9.65 30.37
C ASP A 1172 14.29 10.47 31.63
N TYR A 1173 15.28 10.67 32.50
CA TYR A 1173 15.10 11.37 33.76
C TYR A 1173 15.06 12.90 33.59
N GLY A 1174 15.95 13.50 32.78
CA GLY A 1174 15.92 14.94 32.49
C GLY A 1174 14.63 15.39 31.81
N ALA A 1175 14.09 14.58 30.89
CA ALA A 1175 12.83 14.86 30.19
C ALA A 1175 11.61 14.90 31.14
N LEU A 1176 11.64 14.08 32.21
CA LEU A 1176 10.66 14.05 33.30
C LEU A 1176 10.98 15.04 34.44
N GLY A 1177 12.04 15.84 34.31
CA GLY A 1177 12.53 16.74 35.35
C GLY A 1177 12.95 16.01 36.62
N ILE A 1178 13.62 14.87 36.52
CA ILE A 1178 14.11 14.01 37.61
C ILE A 1178 15.64 14.14 37.68
N ALA A 1179 16.22 14.17 38.89
CA ALA A 1179 17.69 14.18 39.05
C ALA A 1179 18.29 12.80 38.71
N PRO A 1180 19.19 12.67 37.71
CA PRO A 1180 19.87 11.41 37.43
C PRO A 1180 20.94 11.12 38.48
N VAL A 1181 20.94 9.92 39.05
CA VAL A 1181 22.03 9.37 39.88
C VAL A 1181 22.47 8.07 39.24
N VAL A 1182 23.67 8.07 38.68
CA VAL A 1182 24.10 7.09 37.66
C VAL A 1182 25.48 6.54 38.01
N SER A 1183 25.79 5.31 37.57
CA SER A 1183 27.12 4.73 37.78
C SER A 1183 28.24 5.57 37.15
N LYS A 1184 29.39 5.66 37.82
CA LYS A 1184 30.58 6.36 37.32
C LYS A 1184 31.34 5.55 36.27
N VAL A 1185 30.66 5.26 35.17
CA VAL A 1185 31.15 4.50 34.01
C VAL A 1185 31.17 5.36 32.74
N VAL A 1186 31.92 4.93 31.73
CA VAL A 1186 32.17 5.69 30.49
C VAL A 1186 30.89 6.23 29.86
N SER A 1187 29.84 5.42 29.78
CA SER A 1187 28.51 5.74 29.19
C SER A 1187 27.78 6.94 29.77
N TYR A 1188 28.11 7.36 30.99
CA TYR A 1188 27.49 8.54 31.62
C TYR A 1188 28.50 9.63 31.96
N ARG A 1189 29.78 9.28 32.11
CA ARG A 1189 30.79 10.15 32.70
C ARG A 1189 30.95 11.47 31.97
N SER A 1190 31.09 11.45 30.64
CA SER A 1190 31.27 12.66 29.82
C SER A 1190 30.07 13.61 29.93
N THR A 1191 28.85 13.08 29.76
CA THR A 1191 27.59 13.83 29.85
C THR A 1191 27.44 14.54 31.20
N ILE A 1192 27.70 13.83 32.31
CA ILE A 1192 27.59 14.41 33.66
C ILE A 1192 28.74 15.38 33.96
N GLU A 1193 29.99 15.06 33.60
CA GLU A 1193 31.16 15.95 33.86
C GLU A 1193 31.16 17.21 32.99
N THR A 1194 30.45 17.23 31.86
CA THR A 1194 30.41 18.38 30.92
C THR A 1194 29.17 19.27 31.09
N HIS A 1195 28.00 18.71 31.39
CA HIS A 1195 26.74 19.47 31.48
C HIS A 1195 26.16 19.56 32.92
N GLU A 1196 26.90 19.06 33.92
CA GLU A 1196 26.53 19.03 35.36
C GLU A 1196 25.12 18.44 35.65
N CYS A 1197 24.63 17.62 34.73
CA CYS A 1197 23.23 17.24 34.61
C CYS A 1197 22.82 16.01 35.44
N GLY A 1198 23.57 15.68 36.50
CA GLY A 1198 23.33 14.52 37.35
C GLY A 1198 24.45 14.28 38.39
N ILE A 1199 24.40 13.15 39.08
CA ILE A 1199 25.43 12.71 40.02
C ILE A 1199 26.01 11.37 39.58
N LEU A 1200 27.34 11.30 39.53
CA LEU A 1200 28.10 10.07 39.34
C LEU A 1200 28.32 9.36 40.69
N ALA A 1201 27.93 8.09 40.79
CA ALA A 1201 28.14 7.23 41.95
C ALA A 1201 29.22 6.17 41.64
N GLU A 1202 30.22 6.03 42.52
CA GLU A 1202 31.15 4.90 42.46
C GLU A 1202 30.39 3.58 42.64
N ASN A 1203 30.72 2.53 41.88
CA ASN A 1203 30.07 1.21 41.91
C ASN A 1203 30.40 0.39 43.18
N THR A 1204 30.10 0.98 44.34
CA THR A 1204 30.27 0.41 45.68
C THR A 1204 29.14 0.88 46.59
N GLN A 1205 28.83 0.13 47.65
CA GLN A 1205 27.81 0.53 48.64
C GLN A 1205 28.09 1.93 49.22
N VAL A 1206 29.36 2.26 49.53
CA VAL A 1206 29.74 3.55 50.09
C VAL A 1206 29.54 4.69 49.08
N GLY A 1207 29.89 4.47 47.81
CA GLY A 1207 29.69 5.44 46.73
C GLY A 1207 28.23 5.80 46.52
N TRP A 1208 27.36 4.78 46.42
CA TRP A 1208 25.92 4.99 46.24
C TRP A 1208 25.24 5.61 47.47
N VAL A 1209 25.66 5.27 48.69
CA VAL A 1209 25.18 5.96 49.91
C VAL A 1209 25.60 7.44 49.90
N ALA A 1210 26.86 7.74 49.59
CA ALA A 1210 27.36 9.12 49.57
C ALA A 1210 26.67 9.99 48.50
N ALA A 1211 26.49 9.44 47.29
CA ALA A 1211 25.80 10.10 46.19
C ALA A 1211 24.35 10.47 46.53
N LEU A 1212 23.61 9.56 47.19
CA LEU A 1212 22.19 9.75 47.51
C LEU A 1212 21.97 10.58 48.78
N SER A 1213 22.74 10.37 49.86
CA SER A 1213 22.69 11.25 51.05
C SER A 1213 22.87 12.72 50.66
N GLY A 1214 23.85 13.01 49.79
CA GLY A 1214 24.13 14.36 49.31
C GLY A 1214 23.05 15.00 48.40
N LEU A 1215 21.91 14.32 48.16
CA LEU A 1215 20.68 14.87 47.56
C LEU A 1215 19.46 14.77 48.49
N PHE A 1216 19.52 13.91 49.51
CA PHE A 1216 18.51 13.81 50.56
C PHE A 1216 18.69 14.92 51.61
N ASP A 1217 19.94 15.27 51.93
CA ASP A 1217 20.31 16.32 52.87
C ASP A 1217 20.14 17.75 52.29
N ASP A 1218 20.26 17.90 50.96
CA ASP A 1218 20.22 19.20 50.26
C ASP A 1218 19.19 19.22 49.13
N ARG A 1219 18.00 19.77 49.42
CA ARG A 1219 16.92 19.98 48.46
C ARG A 1219 17.23 21.08 47.42
N THR A 1220 18.12 22.03 47.71
CA THR A 1220 18.53 23.07 46.75
C THR A 1220 19.37 22.46 45.64
N LYS A 1221 20.42 21.72 46.01
CA LYS A 1221 21.25 20.95 45.08
C LYS A 1221 20.44 19.95 44.27
N LEU A 1222 19.49 19.26 44.89
CA LEU A 1222 18.55 18.38 44.18
C LEU A 1222 17.77 19.13 43.08
N ASN A 1223 17.26 20.33 43.37
CA ASN A 1223 16.57 21.16 42.36
C ASN A 1223 17.52 21.63 41.25
N THR A 1224 18.70 22.16 41.58
CA THR A 1224 19.71 22.57 40.59
C THR A 1224 20.02 21.45 39.60
N ILE A 1225 20.16 20.20 40.06
CA ILE A 1225 20.47 19.06 39.20
C ILE A 1225 19.26 18.63 38.34
N ARG A 1226 18.02 18.71 38.88
CA ARG A 1226 16.78 18.49 38.10
C ARG A 1226 16.66 19.50 36.96
N ASP A 1227 16.95 20.76 37.25
CA ASP A 1227 16.84 21.85 36.28
C ASP A 1227 17.99 21.79 35.25
N ALA A 1228 19.22 21.43 35.65
CA ALA A 1228 20.32 21.16 34.73
C ALA A 1228 20.00 19.99 33.78
N ALA A 1229 19.51 18.85 34.31
CA ALA A 1229 19.10 17.69 33.52
C ALA A 1229 17.98 18.02 32.52
N ARG A 1230 16.96 18.76 32.97
CA ARG A 1230 15.86 19.24 32.12
C ARG A 1230 16.36 20.21 31.04
N THR A 1231 17.24 21.14 31.40
CA THR A 1231 17.82 22.14 30.48
C THR A 1231 18.64 21.46 29.40
N TYR A 1232 19.57 20.58 29.76
CA TYR A 1232 20.37 19.79 28.82
C TYR A 1232 19.47 19.00 27.85
N CYS A 1233 18.53 18.22 28.40
CA CYS A 1233 17.67 17.33 27.63
C CYS A 1233 16.82 18.09 26.59
N TYR A 1234 16.14 19.17 26.98
CA TYR A 1234 15.27 19.93 26.08
C TYR A 1234 15.99 20.96 25.19
N ASN A 1235 17.18 21.46 25.57
CA ASN A 1235 17.90 22.46 24.77
C ASN A 1235 18.92 21.87 23.80
N GLU A 1236 19.48 20.68 24.08
CA GLU A 1236 20.62 20.11 23.32
C GLU A 1236 20.35 18.74 22.70
N ARG A 1237 19.45 17.93 23.29
CA ARG A 1237 19.24 16.50 22.96
C ARG A 1237 17.79 16.17 22.56
N THR A 1238 17.13 17.09 21.84
CA THR A 1238 15.82 16.84 21.22
C THR A 1238 15.93 16.45 19.75
N VAL A 1239 14.88 15.83 19.21
CA VAL A 1239 14.73 15.53 17.77
C VAL A 1239 14.97 16.75 16.87
N LYS A 1240 14.48 17.95 17.24
CA LYS A 1240 14.74 19.17 16.45
C LYS A 1240 16.24 19.51 16.44
N ARG A 1241 16.92 19.41 17.59
CA ARG A 1241 18.37 19.66 17.68
C ARG A 1241 19.20 18.62 16.93
N LEU A 1242 18.78 17.35 16.90
CA LEU A 1242 19.42 16.33 16.05
C LEU A 1242 19.35 16.76 14.58
N TYR A 1243 18.17 17.19 14.12
CA TYR A 1243 17.96 17.70 12.76
C TYR A 1243 18.85 18.93 12.47
N GLU A 1244 18.82 19.95 13.34
CA GLU A 1244 19.62 21.17 13.18
C GLU A 1244 21.13 20.90 13.16
N LYS A 1245 21.64 20.00 14.03
CA LYS A 1245 23.06 19.62 14.10
C LYS A 1245 23.50 18.73 12.92
N GLN A 1246 22.63 17.85 12.42
CA GLN A 1246 23.03 16.69 11.60
C GLN A 1246 22.22 16.50 10.30
N ARG A 1247 21.43 17.48 9.85
CA ARG A 1247 20.66 17.43 8.57
C ARG A 1247 21.48 16.90 7.40
N ASN A 1248 22.71 17.37 7.22
CA ASN A 1248 23.57 16.92 6.13
C ASN A 1248 23.95 15.43 6.32
N SER A 1249 24.34 15.00 7.52
CA SER A 1249 24.64 13.59 7.80
C SER A 1249 23.45 12.65 7.56
N LEU A 1250 22.23 13.15 7.77
CA LEU A 1250 20.97 12.44 7.57
C LEU A 1250 20.52 12.40 6.10
N PHE A 1251 20.70 13.48 5.33
CA PHE A 1251 20.05 13.68 4.01
C PHE A 1251 20.97 14.09 2.85
N ASP A 1252 22.24 14.42 3.09
CA ASP A 1252 23.26 14.60 2.03
C ASP A 1252 23.71 13.22 1.53
N LEU A 1253 22.77 12.51 0.91
CA LEU A 1253 22.92 11.16 0.36
C LEU A 1253 23.27 11.23 -1.12
#